data_AF-A0A954L763-F1
#
_entry.id   AF-A0A954L763-F1
#
_cell.length_a   1.000
_cell.length_b   1.000
_cell.length_c   1.000
_cell.angle_alpha   90.00
_cell.angle_beta   90.00
_cell.angle_gamma   90.00
#
_symmetry.space_group_name_H-M   'P 1'
#
loop_
_entity.id
_entity.type
_entity.pdbx_description
1 polymer ?
#
loop_
_entity_poly.entity_id
_entity_poly.type
_entity_poly.pdbx_seq_one_letter_code
_entity_poly.pdbx_strand_id
1 'polypeptide(L)'
;HEVKYPPQHDFEWRRTTRDQHHYGAHPHVSIEDRIFVETVGGDLTIKVEDNTDSGQGIYSEPVDDPDQTLDDAEIAYAVVGHVILLRIRPYKETVDRYIVYNEKLQQARRIDSLRDACILLPDDHGLIFPNGYYLQTGEAKTFDSQFQGLVFERRIASPNGEDTLFVFYQPESGVYVLLGYNVIAQQVETPIICHGFTLFPGGEMLLFKGQDEPQRHHAVQIWQTPYVGPDFVPAQTTDSYLYKIGNRDIVRGMAECHEILTLIDKEDTYSGLYVDLVKEATDVLDSYFWLDHADAANLAEPLGHIRDAAKAAVEEFDKVTRVRAHTDAETKRVSAAVRDLLNQVGRGRFDSIDPFVKSLASLRTLRGEIISLRDLRYVETATVDGLEQEVAEAADRLSHRCVDFLLQPKSLHGYEHKVAAHQGEIPALSKVADARKLDEQIAASAGELEMLIEIVSNLKIDDATQRTTIIDNISAIFSQLNTARAALKRRTQELASQEGSAEFASQLKLLGQSVVNYLDVCDSPEKCEEYLTKLLVQIEELEGKFAEFDEFIIQLAEKREEVASAFESRRMQLVEQRNKRAGALAQAADRILKGGKTRVEALESLSDIHGYFASDLMIEKVRDIIGQLGSLGDSVKVDDIQSRLKTIREDAARQLKDRQDLYEGGENVIRFGKHRFSVNTQPLDLTTVLREDRLHLHLTGTDFYEPIVSDVVDSTRNVWDMEVVSENRDVYRAEYLAYQMYRT
;
A
#
# COMPACT_ATOMS: atom_id res chain seq x y z
N HIS A 1 -33.62 -3.32 -57.11
CA HIS A 1 -32.71 -2.91 -56.02
C HIS A 1 -32.88 -3.97 -54.95
N GLU A 2 -31.81 -4.69 -54.62
CA GLU A 2 -31.85 -5.68 -53.54
C GLU A 2 -31.99 -4.89 -52.23
N VAL A 3 -33.10 -5.09 -51.51
CA VAL A 3 -33.34 -4.41 -50.22
C VAL A 3 -32.36 -5.04 -49.22
N LYS A 4 -31.33 -4.29 -48.83
CA LYS A 4 -30.36 -4.72 -47.83
C LYS A 4 -30.77 -4.15 -46.48
N TYR A 5 -31.19 -5.01 -45.56
CA TYR A 5 -31.49 -4.65 -44.19
C TYR A 5 -30.20 -4.26 -43.43
N PRO A 6 -30.29 -3.40 -42.39
CA PRO A 6 -29.18 -3.13 -41.49
C PRO A 6 -28.72 -4.41 -40.73
N PRO A 7 -27.58 -4.36 -40.03
CA PRO A 7 -27.22 -5.40 -39.07
C PRO A 7 -28.37 -5.67 -38.12
N GLN A 8 -28.69 -6.95 -37.91
CA GLN A 8 -29.77 -7.38 -37.01
C GLN A 8 -29.31 -7.44 -35.55
N HIS A 9 -28.00 -7.46 -35.35
CA HIS A 9 -27.34 -7.42 -34.05
C HIS A 9 -26.28 -6.33 -34.06
N ASP A 10 -26.29 -5.46 -33.05
CA ASP A 10 -25.28 -4.42 -32.86
C ASP A 10 -24.01 -4.95 -32.16
N PHE A 11 -23.95 -6.26 -31.89
CA PHE A 11 -22.84 -6.96 -31.26
C PHE A 11 -22.51 -8.26 -32.02
N GLU A 12 -21.30 -8.80 -31.79
CA GLU A 12 -20.84 -10.03 -32.41
C GLU A 12 -20.90 -11.22 -31.45
N TRP A 13 -21.44 -12.35 -31.92
CA TRP A 13 -21.45 -13.61 -31.18
C TRP A 13 -20.08 -14.28 -31.21
N ARG A 14 -19.47 -14.48 -30.03
CA ARG A 14 -18.22 -15.20 -29.85
C ARG A 14 -18.51 -16.67 -29.53
N ARG A 15 -17.96 -17.60 -30.30
CA ARG A 15 -18.05 -19.04 -29.99
C ARG A 15 -17.10 -19.40 -28.86
N THR A 16 -17.53 -20.29 -27.97
CA THR A 16 -16.66 -20.79 -26.90
C THR A 16 -15.55 -21.68 -27.47
N THR A 17 -14.43 -21.75 -26.75
CA THR A 17 -13.26 -22.56 -27.10
C THR A 17 -13.00 -23.64 -26.06
N ARG A 18 -12.18 -24.64 -26.40
CA ARG A 18 -11.83 -25.73 -25.48
C ARG A 18 -11.11 -25.28 -24.20
N ASP A 19 -10.40 -24.16 -24.25
CA ASP A 19 -9.71 -23.61 -23.08
C ASP A 19 -10.68 -23.12 -22.00
N GLN A 20 -11.94 -22.86 -22.39
CA GLN A 20 -13.02 -22.48 -21.50
C GLN A 20 -13.75 -23.69 -20.88
N HIS A 21 -13.35 -24.93 -21.19
CA HIS A 21 -14.00 -26.12 -20.65
C HIS A 21 -13.32 -26.55 -19.34
N HIS A 22 -14.10 -26.59 -18.27
CA HIS A 22 -13.66 -27.05 -16.95
C HIS A 22 -14.22 -28.45 -16.71
N TYR A 23 -13.33 -29.42 -16.52
CA TYR A 23 -13.68 -30.82 -16.34
C TYR A 23 -13.72 -31.21 -14.86
N GLY A 24 -14.70 -32.01 -14.46
CA GLY A 24 -14.88 -32.52 -13.10
C GLY A 24 -16.09 -33.46 -13.01
N ALA A 25 -16.69 -33.62 -11.83
CA ALA A 25 -17.91 -34.44 -11.66
C ALA A 25 -19.12 -33.83 -12.40
N HIS A 26 -19.23 -32.49 -12.38
CA HIS A 26 -20.19 -31.66 -13.09
C HIS A 26 -19.44 -30.68 -13.99
N PRO A 27 -18.98 -31.12 -15.18
CA PRO A 27 -18.20 -30.27 -16.07
C PRO A 27 -19.05 -29.08 -16.60
N HIS A 28 -18.40 -27.95 -16.92
CA HIS A 28 -19.06 -26.74 -17.44
C HIS A 28 -18.17 -25.91 -18.39
N VAL A 29 -18.77 -25.01 -19.18
CA VAL A 29 -18.05 -23.96 -19.95
C VAL A 29 -18.00 -22.66 -19.15
N SER A 30 -16.80 -22.14 -18.89
CA SER A 30 -16.57 -20.81 -18.32
C SER A 30 -16.74 -19.72 -19.40
N ILE A 31 -17.65 -18.79 -19.16
CA ILE A 31 -17.84 -17.60 -20.01
C ILE A 31 -17.20 -16.41 -19.29
N GLU A 32 -16.01 -16.01 -19.76
CA GLU A 32 -15.21 -14.90 -19.22
C GLU A 32 -14.96 -14.99 -17.70
N ASP A 33 -14.97 -16.21 -17.13
CA ASP A 33 -14.87 -16.48 -15.69
C ASP A 33 -15.97 -15.78 -14.84
N ARG A 34 -17.10 -15.42 -15.48
CA ARG A 34 -18.24 -14.73 -14.85
C ARG A 34 -19.44 -15.64 -14.65
N ILE A 35 -19.69 -16.56 -15.58
CA ILE A 35 -20.75 -17.58 -15.50
C ILE A 35 -20.29 -18.90 -16.08
N PHE A 36 -20.93 -19.97 -15.61
CA PHE A 36 -20.58 -21.34 -15.98
C PHE A 36 -21.82 -22.03 -16.54
N VAL A 37 -21.72 -22.53 -17.77
CA VAL A 37 -22.81 -23.20 -18.48
C VAL A 37 -22.58 -24.70 -18.51
N GLU A 38 -23.49 -25.45 -17.91
CA GLU A 38 -23.54 -26.91 -17.90
C GLU A 38 -24.63 -27.37 -18.86
N THR A 39 -24.33 -28.38 -19.68
CA THR A 39 -25.29 -29.02 -20.58
C THR A 39 -25.36 -30.54 -20.35
N VAL A 40 -24.80 -31.04 -19.25
CA VAL A 40 -24.74 -32.47 -18.98
C VAL A 40 -25.81 -32.89 -17.97
N GLY A 41 -26.13 -34.18 -17.89
CA GLY A 41 -27.05 -34.69 -16.86
C GLY A 41 -28.54 -34.47 -17.15
N GLY A 42 -28.90 -34.12 -18.39
CA GLY A 42 -30.29 -33.98 -18.82
C GLY A 42 -30.89 -32.58 -18.74
N ASP A 43 -30.11 -31.59 -18.29
CA ASP A 43 -30.52 -30.20 -18.33
C ASP A 43 -29.42 -29.25 -18.85
N LEU A 44 -29.87 -28.06 -19.25
CA LEU A 44 -29.06 -26.89 -19.46
C LEU A 44 -29.10 -26.07 -18.18
N THR A 45 -27.98 -25.98 -17.47
CA THR A 45 -27.86 -25.28 -16.19
C THR A 45 -26.88 -24.11 -16.29
N ILE A 46 -27.24 -22.96 -15.72
CA ILE A 46 -26.34 -21.80 -15.58
C ILE A 46 -25.98 -21.63 -14.11
N LYS A 47 -24.68 -21.50 -13.82
CA LYS A 47 -24.12 -21.31 -12.48
C LYS A 47 -23.31 -20.01 -12.40
N VAL A 48 -23.14 -19.53 -11.17
CA VAL A 48 -22.35 -18.34 -10.84
C VAL A 48 -21.07 -18.66 -10.05
N GLU A 49 -20.88 -19.93 -9.67
CA GLU A 49 -19.69 -20.41 -8.95
C GLU A 49 -18.92 -21.41 -9.82
N ASP A 50 -17.58 -21.28 -9.83
CA ASP A 50 -16.68 -22.24 -10.50
C ASP A 50 -16.54 -23.50 -9.64
N ASN A 51 -17.59 -24.32 -9.61
CA ASN A 51 -17.63 -25.53 -8.80
C ASN A 51 -18.12 -26.72 -9.64
N THR A 52 -17.22 -27.69 -9.81
CA THR A 52 -17.47 -28.94 -10.55
C THR A 52 -17.91 -30.10 -9.65
N ASP A 53 -18.02 -29.92 -8.32
CA ASP A 53 -18.44 -30.95 -7.36
C ASP A 53 -19.93 -30.83 -6.96
N SER A 54 -20.42 -29.60 -6.75
CA SER A 54 -21.86 -29.30 -6.53
C SER A 54 -22.13 -27.80 -6.65
N GLY A 55 -22.61 -27.33 -7.80
CA GLY A 55 -22.95 -25.92 -8.00
C GLY A 55 -24.43 -25.63 -7.72
N GLN A 56 -24.75 -24.49 -7.10
CA GLN A 56 -26.11 -23.95 -7.13
C GLN A 56 -26.38 -23.36 -8.53
N GLY A 57 -27.27 -24.01 -9.29
CA GLY A 57 -27.75 -23.49 -10.57
C GLY A 57 -28.77 -22.36 -10.35
N ILE A 58 -28.57 -21.22 -10.99
CA ILE A 58 -29.51 -20.08 -10.97
C ILE A 58 -30.59 -20.20 -12.06
N TYR A 59 -30.39 -21.09 -13.01
CA TYR A 59 -31.31 -21.40 -14.09
C TYR A 59 -31.09 -22.84 -14.54
N SER A 60 -32.17 -23.58 -14.78
CA SER A 60 -32.15 -24.93 -15.35
C SER A 60 -33.37 -25.14 -16.24
N GLU A 61 -33.15 -25.74 -17.40
CA GLU A 61 -34.21 -26.24 -18.28
C GLU A 61 -33.79 -27.56 -18.94
N PRO A 62 -34.72 -28.51 -19.18
CA PRO A 62 -34.37 -29.81 -19.73
C PRO A 62 -33.84 -29.71 -21.17
N VAL A 63 -33.01 -30.68 -21.55
CA VAL A 63 -32.50 -30.86 -22.92
C VAL A 63 -33.08 -32.13 -23.55
N ASP A 64 -33.14 -32.18 -24.89
CA ASP A 64 -33.75 -33.30 -25.60
C ASP A 64 -32.94 -34.62 -25.49
N ASP A 65 -31.60 -34.54 -25.41
CA ASP A 65 -30.71 -35.69 -25.26
C ASP A 65 -30.01 -35.67 -23.88
N PRO A 66 -30.44 -36.52 -22.93
CA PRO A 66 -29.84 -36.55 -21.60
C PRO A 66 -28.39 -37.04 -21.54
N ASP A 67 -27.94 -37.76 -22.58
CA ASP A 67 -26.60 -38.34 -22.65
C ASP A 67 -25.60 -37.39 -23.34
N GLN A 68 -26.00 -36.16 -23.67
CA GLN A 68 -25.10 -35.19 -24.30
C GLN A 68 -23.91 -34.84 -23.41
N THR A 69 -22.75 -34.67 -24.03
CA THR A 69 -21.54 -34.19 -23.38
C THR A 69 -21.34 -32.70 -23.67
N LEU A 70 -20.41 -32.08 -22.93
CA LEU A 70 -20.10 -30.67 -23.07
C LEU A 70 -19.62 -30.25 -24.45
N ASP A 71 -18.92 -31.15 -25.16
CA ASP A 71 -18.42 -30.91 -26.50
C ASP A 71 -19.53 -30.99 -27.57
N ASP A 72 -20.70 -31.53 -27.21
CA ASP A 72 -21.81 -31.75 -28.15
C ASP A 72 -22.72 -30.52 -28.32
N ALA A 73 -22.72 -29.60 -27.35
CA ALA A 73 -23.52 -28.37 -27.38
C ALA A 73 -22.75 -27.21 -28.04
N GLU A 74 -23.39 -26.48 -28.95
CA GLU A 74 -22.80 -25.26 -29.53
C GLU A 74 -23.15 -24.05 -28.66
N ILE A 75 -22.14 -23.45 -28.02
CA ILE A 75 -22.31 -22.26 -27.17
C ILE A 75 -21.62 -21.06 -27.81
N ALA A 76 -22.36 -19.97 -27.92
CA ALA A 76 -21.83 -18.66 -28.26
C ALA A 76 -22.34 -17.60 -27.30
N TYR A 77 -21.57 -16.54 -27.09
CA TYR A 77 -21.91 -15.47 -26.16
C TYR A 77 -21.56 -14.09 -26.70
N ALA A 78 -22.17 -13.06 -26.12
CA ALA A 78 -21.79 -11.67 -26.31
C ALA A 78 -21.90 -10.93 -24.97
N VAL A 79 -20.96 -10.02 -24.71
CA VAL A 79 -20.93 -9.24 -23.47
C VAL A 79 -21.32 -7.80 -23.78
N VAL A 80 -22.39 -7.33 -23.13
CA VAL A 80 -22.89 -5.96 -23.24
C VAL A 80 -22.98 -5.40 -21.83
N GLY A 81 -21.94 -4.69 -21.37
CA GLY A 81 -21.85 -4.21 -20.00
C GLY A 81 -21.92 -5.35 -18.96
N HIS A 82 -22.90 -5.28 -18.06
CA HIS A 82 -23.16 -6.31 -17.03
C HIS A 82 -24.10 -7.42 -17.50
N VAL A 83 -24.56 -7.35 -18.75
CA VAL A 83 -25.43 -8.33 -19.37
C VAL A 83 -24.61 -9.25 -20.28
N ILE A 84 -24.72 -10.56 -20.06
CA ILE A 84 -24.13 -11.60 -20.90
C ILE A 84 -25.26 -12.26 -21.69
N LEU A 85 -25.16 -12.20 -23.01
CA LEU A 85 -26.06 -12.88 -23.92
C LEU A 85 -25.49 -14.23 -24.27
N LEU A 86 -26.32 -15.27 -24.22
CA LEU A 86 -25.97 -16.64 -24.55
C LEU A 86 -26.85 -17.12 -25.69
N ARG A 87 -26.22 -17.76 -26.67
CA ARG A 87 -26.86 -18.54 -27.73
C ARG A 87 -26.36 -19.97 -27.61
N ILE A 88 -27.24 -20.87 -27.18
CA ILE A 88 -26.90 -22.26 -26.87
C ILE A 88 -27.75 -23.19 -27.71
N ARG A 89 -27.11 -24.11 -28.44
CA ARG A 89 -27.77 -25.22 -29.13
C ARG A 89 -27.38 -26.53 -28.44
N PRO A 90 -28.29 -27.14 -27.65
CA PRO A 90 -28.07 -28.48 -27.15
C PRO A 90 -27.98 -29.51 -28.29
N TYR A 91 -27.38 -30.65 -27.99
CA TYR A 91 -27.16 -31.73 -28.92
C TYR A 91 -28.48 -32.26 -29.51
N LYS A 92 -28.50 -32.47 -30.83
CA LYS A 92 -29.66 -32.91 -31.64
C LYS A 92 -30.87 -31.96 -31.64
N GLU A 93 -30.81 -30.81 -30.98
CA GLU A 93 -31.83 -29.77 -31.11
C GLU A 93 -31.63 -28.95 -32.40
N THR A 94 -32.73 -28.59 -33.06
CA THR A 94 -32.70 -27.78 -34.30
C THR A 94 -32.82 -26.28 -34.05
N VAL A 95 -33.08 -25.86 -32.81
CA VAL A 95 -33.37 -24.48 -32.43
C VAL A 95 -32.35 -24.01 -31.39
N ASP A 96 -31.80 -22.81 -31.60
CA ASP A 96 -30.95 -22.16 -30.61
C ASP A 96 -31.80 -21.57 -29.49
N ARG A 97 -31.33 -21.72 -28.25
CA ARG A 97 -31.92 -21.10 -27.07
C ARG A 97 -31.16 -19.82 -26.76
N TYR A 98 -31.88 -18.73 -26.52
CA TYR A 98 -31.27 -17.43 -26.25
C TYR A 98 -31.55 -17.01 -24.82
N ILE A 99 -30.49 -16.80 -24.05
CA ILE A 99 -30.58 -16.49 -22.62
C ILE A 99 -29.83 -15.20 -22.33
N VAL A 100 -30.46 -14.34 -21.54
CA VAL A 100 -29.86 -13.12 -21.00
C VAL A 100 -29.52 -13.38 -19.55
N TYR A 101 -28.24 -13.31 -19.22
CA TYR A 101 -27.76 -13.31 -17.85
C TYR A 101 -27.39 -11.89 -17.43
N ASN A 102 -27.87 -11.47 -16.26
CA ASN A 102 -27.48 -10.22 -15.63
C ASN A 102 -26.62 -10.52 -14.41
N GLU A 103 -25.37 -10.07 -14.47
CA GLU A 103 -24.37 -10.29 -13.43
C GLU A 103 -24.74 -9.64 -12.10
N LYS A 104 -25.36 -8.47 -12.15
CA LYS A 104 -25.72 -7.70 -10.96
C LYS A 104 -26.88 -8.33 -10.21
N LEU A 105 -27.86 -8.88 -10.94
CA LEU A 105 -28.99 -9.58 -10.35
C LEU A 105 -28.74 -11.08 -10.11
N GLN A 106 -27.65 -11.63 -10.65
CA GLN A 106 -27.39 -13.08 -10.70
C GLN A 106 -28.60 -13.88 -11.22
N GLN A 107 -29.29 -13.34 -12.23
CA GLN A 107 -30.49 -13.93 -12.81
C GLN A 107 -30.28 -14.18 -14.29
N ALA A 108 -30.74 -15.36 -14.76
CA ALA A 108 -30.79 -15.70 -16.16
C ALA A 108 -32.25 -15.84 -16.63
N ARG A 109 -32.55 -15.26 -17.81
CA ARG A 109 -33.89 -15.28 -18.41
C ARG A 109 -33.81 -15.67 -19.88
N ARG A 110 -34.64 -16.63 -20.29
CA ARG A 110 -34.78 -17.02 -21.69
C ARG A 110 -35.57 -15.98 -22.49
N ILE A 111 -34.98 -15.49 -23.59
CA ILE A 111 -35.54 -14.49 -24.50
C ILE A 111 -35.22 -14.89 -25.95
N ASP A 112 -36.03 -15.79 -26.52
CA ASP A 112 -35.78 -16.37 -27.85
C ASP A 112 -35.92 -15.35 -29.01
N SER A 113 -36.59 -14.22 -28.79
CA SER A 113 -36.72 -13.15 -29.81
C SER A 113 -35.39 -12.45 -30.13
N LEU A 114 -34.36 -12.63 -29.30
CA LEU A 114 -32.99 -12.19 -29.60
C LEU A 114 -32.41 -12.86 -30.85
N ARG A 115 -32.99 -13.98 -31.28
CA ARG A 115 -32.64 -14.66 -32.52
C ARG A 115 -32.79 -13.75 -33.74
N ASP A 116 -33.92 -13.05 -33.82
CA ASP A 116 -34.36 -12.37 -35.02
C ASP A 116 -33.64 -11.02 -35.18
N ALA A 117 -33.65 -10.22 -34.13
CA ALA A 117 -32.88 -8.97 -34.04
C ALA A 117 -32.67 -8.56 -32.56
N CYS A 118 -31.52 -7.98 -32.26
CA CYS A 118 -31.23 -7.38 -30.95
C CYS A 118 -30.28 -6.19 -31.11
N ILE A 119 -30.80 -5.00 -30.84
CA ILE A 119 -30.15 -3.71 -31.09
C ILE A 119 -29.82 -3.07 -29.74
N LEU A 120 -28.71 -2.32 -29.67
CA LEU A 120 -28.36 -1.60 -28.45
C LEU A 120 -29.29 -0.39 -28.27
N LEU A 121 -29.80 -0.22 -27.06
CA LEU A 121 -30.46 1.03 -26.67
C LEU A 121 -29.43 2.17 -26.61
N PRO A 122 -29.86 3.44 -26.77
CA PRO A 122 -28.98 4.59 -26.60
C PRO A 122 -28.25 4.58 -25.25
N ASP A 123 -27.07 5.19 -25.22
CA ASP A 123 -26.25 5.38 -24.00
C ASP A 123 -25.98 4.07 -23.22
N ASP A 124 -25.90 2.95 -23.94
CA ASP A 124 -25.65 1.60 -23.40
C ASP A 124 -26.67 1.13 -22.34
N HIS A 125 -27.85 1.73 -22.28
CA HIS A 125 -28.91 1.42 -21.30
C HIS A 125 -29.39 -0.04 -21.35
N GLY A 126 -29.18 -0.74 -22.46
CA GLY A 126 -29.55 -2.14 -22.62
C GLY A 126 -29.82 -2.53 -24.06
N LEU A 127 -30.83 -3.38 -24.22
CA LEU A 127 -31.13 -4.09 -25.45
C LEU A 127 -32.59 -3.90 -25.84
N ILE A 128 -32.85 -3.79 -27.14
CA ILE A 128 -34.20 -3.81 -27.70
C ILE A 128 -34.30 -4.87 -28.79
N PHE A 129 -35.40 -5.61 -28.76
CA PHE A 129 -35.69 -6.73 -29.65
C PHE A 129 -37.16 -6.67 -30.07
N PRO A 130 -37.60 -7.41 -31.11
CA PRO A 130 -38.85 -7.11 -31.80
C PRO A 130 -40.12 -7.12 -30.95
N ASN A 131 -40.11 -7.86 -29.84
CA ASN A 131 -41.22 -7.95 -28.91
C ASN A 131 -40.87 -7.47 -27.50
N GLY A 132 -39.83 -6.66 -27.31
CA GLY A 132 -39.48 -6.20 -25.96
C GLY A 132 -38.13 -5.52 -25.81
N TYR A 133 -37.75 -5.31 -24.56
CA TYR A 133 -36.45 -4.74 -24.19
C TYR A 133 -35.93 -5.34 -22.89
N TYR A 134 -34.63 -5.18 -22.66
CA TYR A 134 -33.93 -5.58 -21.46
C TYR A 134 -32.92 -4.49 -21.08
N LEU A 135 -33.07 -3.86 -19.91
CA LEU A 135 -32.15 -2.84 -19.41
C LEU A 135 -30.98 -3.45 -18.63
N GLN A 136 -29.85 -2.74 -18.55
CA GLN A 136 -28.71 -3.10 -17.69
C GLN A 136 -29.12 -3.24 -16.21
N THR A 137 -30.08 -2.42 -15.75
CA THR A 137 -30.69 -2.49 -14.41
C THR A 137 -31.52 -3.77 -14.16
N GLY A 138 -31.69 -4.60 -15.20
CA GLY A 138 -32.41 -5.86 -15.19
C GLY A 138 -33.91 -5.76 -15.38
N GLU A 139 -34.45 -4.55 -15.57
CA GLU A 139 -35.84 -4.40 -16.01
C GLU A 139 -36.00 -4.99 -17.41
N ALA A 140 -36.99 -5.86 -17.57
CA ALA A 140 -37.22 -6.56 -18.82
C ALA A 140 -38.71 -6.74 -19.08
N LYS A 141 -39.17 -6.20 -20.21
CA LYS A 141 -40.56 -6.29 -20.63
C LYS A 141 -40.65 -6.96 -21.98
N THR A 142 -41.48 -7.99 -22.05
CA THR A 142 -41.84 -8.68 -23.29
C THR A 142 -43.31 -8.42 -23.55
N PHE A 143 -43.61 -7.91 -24.74
CA PHE A 143 -44.95 -7.69 -25.23
C PHE A 143 -45.43 -8.96 -25.95
N ASP A 144 -46.71 -9.28 -25.80
CA ASP A 144 -47.31 -10.38 -26.54
C ASP A 144 -47.31 -10.04 -28.04
N SER A 145 -46.63 -10.88 -28.82
CA SER A 145 -46.48 -10.70 -30.26
C SER A 145 -46.90 -11.98 -30.96
N GLN A 146 -47.84 -11.84 -31.89
CA GLN A 146 -48.28 -12.94 -32.76
C GLN A 146 -47.34 -13.12 -33.97
N PHE A 147 -46.33 -12.25 -34.11
CA PHE A 147 -45.44 -12.19 -35.26
C PHE A 147 -44.04 -12.69 -34.87
N GLN A 148 -43.44 -13.53 -35.73
CA GLN A 148 -42.10 -14.12 -35.58
C GLN A 148 -41.22 -13.74 -36.78
N GLY A 149 -39.89 -13.77 -36.66
CA GLY A 149 -39.01 -13.46 -37.78
C GLY A 149 -39.06 -11.97 -38.17
N LEU A 150 -39.28 -11.11 -37.18
CA LEU A 150 -39.25 -9.66 -37.34
C LEU A 150 -37.80 -9.19 -37.47
N VAL A 151 -37.46 -8.57 -38.59
CA VAL A 151 -36.13 -8.01 -38.84
C VAL A 151 -36.09 -6.53 -38.48
N PHE A 152 -35.00 -6.08 -37.88
CA PHE A 152 -34.72 -4.66 -37.70
C PHE A 152 -34.55 -3.97 -39.06
N GLU A 153 -35.30 -2.90 -39.28
CA GLU A 153 -35.28 -2.12 -40.51
C GLU A 153 -34.52 -0.81 -40.35
N ARG A 154 -34.79 -0.05 -39.27
CA ARG A 154 -34.15 1.24 -38.98
C ARG A 154 -34.44 1.76 -37.57
N ARG A 155 -33.60 2.70 -37.13
CA ARG A 155 -33.77 3.53 -35.94
C ARG A 155 -33.98 4.98 -36.34
N ILE A 156 -34.92 5.67 -35.68
CA ILE A 156 -35.23 7.09 -35.91
C ILE A 156 -35.09 7.81 -34.57
N ALA A 157 -34.04 8.62 -34.43
CA ALA A 157 -33.84 9.45 -33.26
C ALA A 157 -34.58 10.77 -33.43
N SER A 158 -35.36 11.17 -32.41
CA SER A 158 -35.98 12.48 -32.36
C SER A 158 -34.94 13.58 -32.08
N PRO A 159 -35.06 14.77 -32.71
CA PRO A 159 -34.24 15.94 -32.38
C PRO A 159 -34.36 16.44 -30.94
N ASN A 160 -35.38 16.03 -30.17
CA ASN A 160 -35.40 16.32 -28.73
C ASN A 160 -34.31 15.54 -27.97
N GLY A 161 -33.73 14.48 -28.55
CA GLY A 161 -32.73 13.65 -27.87
C GLY A 161 -33.30 12.72 -26.80
N GLU A 162 -34.61 12.75 -26.55
CA GLU A 162 -35.31 11.92 -25.55
C GLU A 162 -35.89 10.67 -26.18
N ASP A 163 -36.48 10.78 -27.36
CA ASP A 163 -37.27 9.71 -27.96
C ASP A 163 -36.56 9.07 -29.15
N THR A 164 -36.52 7.74 -29.16
CA THR A 164 -35.98 6.95 -30.27
C THR A 164 -36.99 5.90 -30.70
N LEU A 165 -37.34 5.88 -31.98
CA LEU A 165 -38.21 4.86 -32.57
C LEU A 165 -37.38 3.74 -33.19
N PHE A 166 -37.63 2.51 -32.77
CA PHE A 166 -37.09 1.32 -33.39
C PHE A 166 -38.15 0.65 -34.26
N VAL A 167 -37.81 0.38 -35.51
CA VAL A 167 -38.73 -0.16 -36.51
C VAL A 167 -38.31 -1.58 -36.86
N PHE A 168 -39.21 -2.53 -36.58
CA PHE A 168 -39.08 -3.92 -36.98
C PHE A 168 -40.11 -4.24 -38.06
N TYR A 169 -39.73 -5.07 -39.03
CA TYR A 169 -40.54 -5.42 -40.19
C TYR A 169 -40.58 -6.93 -40.39
N GLN A 170 -41.75 -7.47 -40.69
CA GLN A 170 -41.92 -8.88 -41.03
C GLN A 170 -42.18 -9.03 -42.54
N PRO A 171 -41.23 -9.57 -43.32
CA PRO A 171 -41.36 -9.66 -44.78
C PRO A 171 -42.54 -10.51 -45.27
N GLU A 172 -42.92 -11.54 -44.53
CA GLU A 172 -43.96 -12.50 -44.94
C GLU A 172 -45.37 -11.90 -44.92
N SER A 173 -45.69 -11.10 -43.90
CA SER A 173 -47.01 -10.52 -43.67
C SER A 173 -47.08 -9.03 -44.04
N GLY A 174 -45.94 -8.36 -44.22
CA GLY A 174 -45.87 -6.92 -44.41
C GLY A 174 -46.17 -6.09 -43.16
N VAL A 175 -46.06 -6.70 -41.97
CA VAL A 175 -46.32 -6.04 -40.69
C VAL A 175 -45.10 -5.28 -40.18
N TYR A 176 -45.34 -4.11 -39.61
CA TYR A 176 -44.38 -3.28 -38.90
C TYR A 176 -44.71 -3.24 -37.41
N VAL A 177 -43.69 -3.40 -36.58
CA VAL A 177 -43.73 -3.18 -35.13
C VAL A 177 -42.85 -1.99 -34.80
N LEU A 178 -43.48 -0.92 -34.30
CA LEU A 178 -42.79 0.30 -33.91
C LEU A 178 -42.68 0.34 -32.38
N LEU A 179 -41.45 0.43 -31.88
CA LEU A 179 -41.14 0.51 -30.46
C LEU A 179 -40.52 1.88 -30.16
N GLY A 180 -41.28 2.75 -29.49
CA GLY A 180 -40.79 4.03 -29.00
C GLY A 180 -40.08 3.84 -27.67
N TYR A 181 -38.81 4.22 -27.61
CA TYR A 181 -37.99 4.22 -26.39
C TYR A 181 -37.74 5.64 -25.94
N ASN A 182 -38.01 5.92 -24.66
CA ASN A 182 -37.67 7.19 -24.03
C ASN A 182 -36.41 7.02 -23.17
N VAL A 183 -35.39 7.83 -23.46
CA VAL A 183 -34.05 7.76 -22.83
C VAL A 183 -34.11 8.16 -21.36
N ILE A 184 -34.93 9.15 -20.99
CA ILE A 184 -35.05 9.63 -19.60
C ILE A 184 -35.78 8.60 -18.74
N ALA A 185 -36.97 8.19 -19.16
CA ALA A 185 -37.77 7.20 -18.42
C ALA A 185 -37.23 5.77 -18.56
N GLN A 186 -36.22 5.57 -19.42
CA GLN A 186 -35.66 4.27 -19.79
C GLN A 186 -36.70 3.20 -20.14
N GLN A 187 -37.83 3.59 -20.73
CA GLN A 187 -38.97 2.72 -20.95
C GLN A 187 -39.34 2.64 -22.43
N VAL A 188 -39.77 1.44 -22.86
CA VAL A 188 -40.43 1.25 -24.17
C VAL A 188 -41.94 1.36 -24.01
N GLU A 189 -42.54 2.24 -24.81
CA GLU A 189 -43.99 2.41 -24.90
C GLU A 189 -44.70 1.17 -25.45
N THR A 190 -46.03 1.18 -25.43
CA THR A 190 -46.81 0.06 -25.99
C THR A 190 -46.54 -0.06 -27.50
N PRO A 191 -46.16 -1.24 -28.02
CA PRO A 191 -45.83 -1.42 -29.42
C PRO A 191 -46.94 -1.00 -30.37
N ILE A 192 -46.60 -0.24 -31.40
CA ILE A 192 -47.53 0.13 -32.46
C ILE A 192 -47.38 -0.87 -33.61
N ILE A 193 -48.37 -1.74 -33.74
CA ILE A 193 -48.46 -2.73 -34.82
C ILE A 193 -49.26 -2.15 -35.99
N CYS A 194 -48.67 -2.11 -37.18
CA CYS A 194 -49.29 -1.57 -38.40
C CYS A 194 -48.81 -2.30 -39.66
N HIS A 195 -49.43 -2.06 -40.81
CA HIS A 195 -49.06 -2.64 -42.12
C HIS A 195 -48.44 -1.59 -43.06
N GLY A 196 -48.21 -0.39 -42.54
CA GLY A 196 -47.61 0.71 -43.25
C GLY A 196 -47.66 1.97 -42.39
N PHE A 197 -46.59 2.75 -42.41
CA PHE A 197 -46.52 4.02 -41.72
C PHE A 197 -45.65 5.02 -42.49
N THR A 198 -45.86 6.30 -42.23
CA THR A 198 -44.99 7.38 -42.69
C THR A 198 -44.93 8.49 -41.64
N LEU A 199 -43.79 9.18 -41.58
CA LEU A 199 -43.57 10.33 -40.71
C LEU A 199 -43.50 11.60 -41.54
N PHE A 200 -44.12 12.67 -41.04
CA PHE A 200 -44.07 14.01 -41.62
C PHE A 200 -43.12 14.91 -40.84
N PRO A 201 -42.58 15.98 -41.46
CA PRO A 201 -41.61 16.86 -40.80
C PRO A 201 -42.10 17.50 -39.49
N GLY A 202 -43.42 17.68 -39.32
CA GLY A 202 -44.04 18.25 -38.11
C GLY A 202 -44.27 17.25 -36.98
N GLY A 203 -43.82 16.00 -37.13
CA GLY A 203 -44.00 14.94 -36.13
C GLY A 203 -45.31 14.17 -36.28
N GLU A 204 -46.13 14.46 -37.30
CA GLU A 204 -47.32 13.65 -37.58
C GLU A 204 -46.92 12.28 -38.14
N MET A 205 -47.40 11.22 -37.51
CA MET A 205 -47.27 9.85 -37.98
C MET A 205 -48.61 9.36 -38.52
N LEU A 206 -48.62 8.98 -39.80
CA LEU A 206 -49.76 8.31 -40.42
C LEU A 206 -49.51 6.82 -40.38
N LEU A 207 -50.47 6.06 -39.87
CA LEU A 207 -50.39 4.60 -39.80
C LEU A 207 -51.63 3.95 -40.39
N PHE A 208 -51.39 2.82 -41.04
CA PHE A 208 -52.39 1.98 -41.68
C PHE A 208 -52.39 0.61 -41.03
N LYS A 209 -53.56 0.12 -40.60
CA LYS A 209 -53.72 -1.24 -40.10
C LYS A 209 -54.54 -2.04 -41.10
N GLY A 210 -53.93 -3.09 -41.65
CA GLY A 210 -54.63 -4.09 -42.44
C GLY A 210 -55.69 -4.83 -41.62
N GLN A 211 -56.69 -5.36 -42.32
CA GLN A 211 -57.69 -6.27 -41.78
C GLN A 211 -57.52 -7.61 -42.49
N ASP A 212 -57.80 -8.71 -41.79
CA ASP A 212 -57.66 -10.06 -42.36
C ASP A 212 -58.63 -10.32 -43.52
N GLU A 213 -59.80 -9.64 -43.50
CA GLU A 213 -60.79 -9.70 -44.57
C GLU A 213 -60.65 -8.51 -45.54
N PRO A 214 -60.73 -8.74 -46.87
CA PRO A 214 -60.76 -7.66 -47.85
C PRO A 214 -61.96 -6.71 -47.64
N GLN A 215 -61.71 -5.40 -47.57
CA GLN A 215 -62.74 -4.39 -47.36
C GLN A 215 -62.62 -3.23 -48.37
N ARG A 216 -63.72 -2.50 -48.58
CA ARG A 216 -63.75 -1.34 -49.51
C ARG A 216 -63.23 -0.04 -48.88
N HIS A 217 -63.23 0.05 -47.56
CA HIS A 217 -62.81 1.23 -46.82
C HIS A 217 -61.81 0.81 -45.75
N HIS A 218 -60.70 1.53 -45.65
CA HIS A 218 -59.70 1.30 -44.63
C HIS A 218 -59.53 2.56 -43.76
N ALA A 219 -59.45 2.37 -42.45
CA ALA A 219 -59.17 3.45 -41.53
C ALA A 219 -57.67 3.73 -41.49
N VAL A 220 -57.29 5.00 -41.69
CA VAL A 220 -55.93 5.51 -41.44
C VAL A 220 -55.98 6.30 -40.14
N GLN A 221 -55.00 6.10 -39.28
CA GLN A 221 -54.88 6.87 -38.04
C GLN A 221 -53.75 7.89 -38.17
N ILE A 222 -53.97 9.06 -37.58
CA ILE A 222 -53.00 10.15 -37.53
C ILE A 222 -52.65 10.37 -36.07
N TRP A 223 -51.37 10.27 -35.75
CA TRP A 223 -50.83 10.42 -34.40
C TRP A 223 -49.86 11.60 -34.40
N GLN A 224 -49.90 12.44 -33.38
CA GLN A 224 -48.84 13.41 -33.13
C GLN A 224 -47.74 12.69 -32.34
N THR A 225 -46.52 12.68 -32.88
CA THR A 225 -45.37 11.96 -32.29
C THR A 225 -44.20 12.92 -32.09
N PRO A 226 -43.23 12.57 -31.23
CA PRO A 226 -42.02 13.36 -31.06
C PRO A 226 -41.06 13.27 -32.26
N TYR A 227 -41.26 12.34 -33.20
CA TYR A 227 -40.33 12.06 -34.31
C TYR A 227 -40.47 13.07 -35.45
N VAL A 228 -39.87 14.24 -35.29
CA VAL A 228 -39.91 15.35 -36.25
C VAL A 228 -38.78 15.28 -37.28
N GLY A 229 -38.91 16.04 -38.37
CA GLY A 229 -37.90 16.10 -39.43
C GLY A 229 -36.61 16.82 -38.99
N PRO A 230 -35.49 16.62 -39.69
CA PRO A 230 -34.18 17.20 -39.33
C PRO A 230 -34.17 18.74 -39.30
N ASP A 231 -35.05 19.38 -40.09
CA ASP A 231 -35.17 20.84 -40.18
C ASP A 231 -36.29 21.43 -39.30
N PHE A 232 -36.95 20.60 -38.47
CA PHE A 232 -38.02 21.08 -37.59
C PHE A 232 -37.42 21.77 -36.36
N VAL A 233 -37.75 23.06 -36.19
CA VAL A 233 -37.35 23.84 -35.01
C VAL A 233 -38.57 24.02 -34.12
N PRO A 234 -38.62 23.40 -32.92
CA PRO A 234 -39.68 23.64 -31.96
C PRO A 234 -39.66 25.11 -31.50
N ALA A 235 -40.81 25.67 -31.12
CA ALA A 235 -40.85 26.97 -30.46
C ALA A 235 -40.23 26.85 -29.06
N GLN A 236 -39.00 27.37 -28.87
CA GLN A 236 -38.28 27.27 -27.60
C GLN A 236 -38.03 28.65 -26.97
N THR A 237 -38.05 28.70 -25.64
CA THR A 237 -37.70 29.89 -24.86
C THR A 237 -36.18 30.01 -24.79
N THR A 238 -35.60 30.90 -25.60
CA THR A 238 -34.14 31.01 -25.77
C THR A 238 -33.41 31.72 -24.64
N ASP A 239 -34.14 32.31 -23.67
CA ASP A 239 -33.59 33.17 -22.60
C ASP A 239 -33.27 32.43 -21.29
N SER A 240 -33.40 31.11 -21.21
CA SER A 240 -33.09 30.34 -19.99
C SER A 240 -31.62 29.89 -19.93
N TYR A 241 -31.08 29.71 -18.73
CA TYR A 241 -29.76 29.12 -18.53
C TYR A 241 -29.68 27.70 -19.11
N LEU A 242 -30.72 26.89 -18.89
CA LEU A 242 -30.83 25.52 -19.42
C LEU A 242 -30.77 25.48 -20.96
N TYR A 243 -31.35 26.46 -21.65
CA TYR A 243 -31.27 26.56 -23.10
C TYR A 243 -29.81 26.68 -23.61
N LYS A 244 -28.91 27.29 -22.83
CA LYS A 244 -27.50 27.46 -23.21
C LYS A 244 -26.66 26.19 -23.07
N ILE A 245 -27.09 25.24 -22.23
CA ILE A 245 -26.41 23.94 -22.05
C ILE A 245 -26.64 23.07 -23.28
N GLY A 246 -27.88 23.04 -23.77
CA GLY A 246 -28.31 22.23 -24.91
C GLY A 246 -29.10 21.01 -24.47
N ASN A 247 -30.17 20.69 -25.20
CA ASN A 247 -31.16 19.68 -24.77
C ASN A 247 -30.53 18.30 -24.59
N ARG A 248 -29.63 17.89 -25.49
CA ARG A 248 -29.00 16.57 -25.44
C ARG A 248 -28.24 16.33 -24.13
N ASP A 249 -27.49 17.32 -23.66
CA ASP A 249 -26.70 17.17 -22.44
C ASP A 249 -27.59 17.17 -21.19
N ILE A 250 -28.72 17.92 -21.20
CA ILE A 250 -29.73 17.88 -20.13
C ILE A 250 -30.42 16.52 -20.09
N VAL A 251 -30.86 16.02 -21.23
CA VAL A 251 -31.55 14.73 -21.34
C VAL A 251 -30.68 13.59 -20.84
N ARG A 252 -29.40 13.60 -21.21
CA ARG A 252 -28.43 12.62 -20.72
C ARG A 252 -28.26 12.70 -19.19
N GLY A 253 -28.08 13.90 -18.64
CA GLY A 253 -28.00 14.07 -17.19
C GLY A 253 -29.26 13.62 -16.46
N MET A 254 -30.45 13.87 -17.03
CA MET A 254 -31.73 13.40 -16.48
C MET A 254 -31.88 11.88 -16.55
N ALA A 255 -31.42 11.24 -17.62
CA ALA A 255 -31.44 9.79 -17.76
C ALA A 255 -30.53 9.10 -16.74
N GLU A 256 -29.28 9.59 -16.57
CA GLU A 256 -28.35 9.07 -15.57
C GLU A 256 -28.87 9.31 -14.13
N CYS A 257 -29.54 10.44 -13.86
CA CYS A 257 -30.25 10.65 -12.59
C CYS A 257 -31.40 9.66 -12.38
N HIS A 258 -32.12 9.28 -13.44
CA HIS A 258 -33.21 8.30 -13.37
C HIS A 258 -32.70 6.88 -13.11
N GLU A 259 -31.53 6.54 -13.65
CA GLU A 259 -30.84 5.29 -13.33
C GLU A 259 -30.50 5.20 -11.84
N ILE A 260 -29.98 6.28 -11.24
CA ILE A 260 -29.72 6.35 -9.79
C ILE A 260 -31.02 6.10 -8.99
N LEU A 261 -32.14 6.72 -9.38
CA LEU A 261 -33.44 6.46 -8.74
C LEU A 261 -33.86 4.99 -8.86
N THR A 262 -33.65 4.40 -10.03
CA THR A 262 -33.96 2.99 -10.28
C THR A 262 -33.10 2.06 -9.42
N LEU A 263 -31.83 2.40 -9.22
CA LEU A 263 -30.92 1.66 -8.33
C LEU A 263 -31.36 1.79 -6.86
N ILE A 264 -31.77 2.97 -6.40
CA ILE A 264 -32.25 3.18 -5.02
C ILE A 264 -33.45 2.27 -4.70
N ASP A 265 -34.30 1.99 -5.67
CA ASP A 265 -35.48 1.12 -5.51
C ASP A 265 -35.14 -0.39 -5.59
N LYS A 266 -33.88 -0.79 -5.81
CA LYS A 266 -33.48 -2.20 -5.83
C LYS A 266 -33.30 -2.77 -4.42
N GLU A 267 -33.61 -4.05 -4.29
CA GLU A 267 -33.38 -4.82 -3.06
C GLU A 267 -31.90 -5.23 -2.90
N ASP A 268 -31.52 -5.61 -1.67
CA ASP A 268 -30.16 -6.06 -1.29
C ASP A 268 -29.64 -7.28 -2.08
N THR A 269 -30.48 -7.93 -2.88
CA THR A 269 -30.08 -9.01 -3.80
C THR A 269 -29.25 -8.50 -4.98
N TYR A 270 -29.25 -7.19 -5.26
CA TYR A 270 -28.43 -6.60 -6.30
C TYR A 270 -26.96 -6.53 -5.84
N SER A 271 -26.09 -7.24 -6.55
CA SER A 271 -24.66 -7.33 -6.25
C SER A 271 -23.96 -5.99 -6.47
N GLY A 272 -23.31 -5.49 -5.41
CA GLY A 272 -22.57 -4.23 -5.45
C GLY A 272 -23.45 -2.99 -5.51
N LEU A 273 -24.72 -3.06 -5.08
CA LEU A 273 -25.69 -1.95 -5.16
C LEU A 273 -25.13 -0.61 -4.66
N TYR A 274 -24.59 -0.60 -3.44
CA TYR A 274 -24.06 0.63 -2.85
C TYR A 274 -22.78 1.12 -3.55
N VAL A 275 -21.97 0.21 -4.10
CA VAL A 275 -20.77 0.56 -4.87
C VAL A 275 -21.18 1.24 -6.18
N ASP A 276 -22.18 0.69 -6.86
CA ASP A 276 -22.74 1.26 -8.09
C ASP A 276 -23.40 2.61 -7.81
N LEU A 277 -24.19 2.75 -6.73
CA LEU A 277 -24.78 4.03 -6.33
C LEU A 277 -23.73 5.11 -6.07
N VAL A 278 -22.62 4.76 -5.40
CA VAL A 278 -21.49 5.68 -5.21
C VAL A 278 -20.87 6.07 -6.55
N LYS A 279 -20.63 5.09 -7.42
CA LYS A 279 -20.02 5.30 -8.74
C LYS A 279 -20.90 6.21 -9.60
N GLU A 280 -22.16 5.83 -9.85
CA GLU A 280 -23.06 6.57 -10.73
C GLU A 280 -23.35 7.98 -10.20
N ALA A 281 -23.58 8.15 -8.88
CA ALA A 281 -23.76 9.49 -8.32
C ALA A 281 -22.49 10.35 -8.43
N THR A 282 -21.30 9.75 -8.36
CA THR A 282 -20.04 10.48 -8.58
C THR A 282 -19.85 10.85 -10.04
N ASP A 283 -20.08 9.90 -10.95
CA ASP A 283 -19.94 10.11 -12.39
C ASP A 283 -20.89 11.22 -12.89
N VAL A 284 -22.12 11.27 -12.40
CA VAL A 284 -23.09 12.35 -12.69
C VAL A 284 -22.60 13.69 -12.12
N LEU A 285 -22.17 13.74 -10.86
CA LEU A 285 -21.66 14.97 -10.24
C LEU A 285 -20.43 15.54 -10.97
N ASP A 286 -19.55 14.67 -11.45
CA ASP A 286 -18.30 15.07 -12.12
C ASP A 286 -18.52 15.43 -13.59
N SER A 287 -19.50 14.81 -14.27
CA SER A 287 -19.74 14.99 -15.70
C SER A 287 -20.52 16.26 -16.04
N TYR A 288 -21.41 16.72 -15.17
CA TYR A 288 -22.32 17.83 -15.45
C TYR A 288 -22.05 19.05 -14.56
N PHE A 289 -21.23 19.97 -15.05
CA PHE A 289 -20.85 21.21 -14.35
C PHE A 289 -22.01 22.14 -13.98
N TRP A 290 -23.20 21.92 -14.53
CA TRP A 290 -24.37 22.79 -14.36
C TRP A 290 -25.32 22.33 -13.24
N LEU A 291 -25.08 21.16 -12.63
CA LEU A 291 -25.95 20.58 -11.60
C LEU A 291 -26.02 21.40 -10.31
N ASP A 292 -25.02 22.24 -10.03
CA ASP A 292 -24.96 23.12 -8.85
C ASP A 292 -25.66 24.47 -9.07
N HIS A 293 -26.10 24.75 -10.30
CA HIS A 293 -26.70 26.03 -10.66
C HIS A 293 -28.15 26.13 -10.18
N ALA A 294 -28.54 27.31 -9.68
CA ALA A 294 -29.90 27.54 -9.15
C ALA A 294 -31.01 27.30 -10.18
N ASP A 295 -30.77 27.65 -11.44
CA ASP A 295 -31.72 27.41 -12.55
C ASP A 295 -31.90 25.91 -12.89
N ALA A 296 -30.98 25.05 -12.45
CA ALA A 296 -31.08 23.60 -12.53
C ALA A 296 -31.56 22.97 -11.22
N ALA A 297 -32.09 23.78 -10.30
CA ALA A 297 -32.59 23.38 -8.98
C ALA A 297 -31.55 22.71 -8.06
N ASN A 298 -30.24 22.95 -8.29
CA ASN A 298 -29.14 22.44 -7.46
C ASN A 298 -29.18 20.91 -7.23
N LEU A 299 -29.34 20.13 -8.30
CA LEU A 299 -29.34 18.66 -8.26
C LEU A 299 -28.06 18.06 -7.67
N ALA A 300 -26.95 18.81 -7.65
CA ALA A 300 -25.71 18.38 -7.04
C ALA A 300 -25.85 18.05 -5.54
N GLU A 301 -26.72 18.75 -4.81
CA GLU A 301 -26.93 18.53 -3.38
C GLU A 301 -27.57 17.16 -3.05
N PRO A 302 -28.75 16.80 -3.59
CA PRO A 302 -29.34 15.49 -3.33
C PRO A 302 -28.48 14.33 -3.85
N LEU A 303 -27.81 14.49 -5.00
CA LEU A 303 -26.87 13.49 -5.52
C LEU A 303 -25.67 13.28 -4.57
N GLY A 304 -25.14 14.36 -4.00
CA GLY A 304 -24.10 14.30 -2.97
C GLY A 304 -24.55 13.52 -1.74
N HIS A 305 -25.78 13.77 -1.26
CA HIS A 305 -26.35 13.02 -0.13
C HIS A 305 -26.53 11.52 -0.44
N ILE A 306 -26.99 11.17 -1.64
CA ILE A 306 -27.12 9.76 -2.07
C ILE A 306 -25.75 9.08 -2.07
N ARG A 307 -24.74 9.71 -2.70
CA ARG A 307 -23.37 9.17 -2.74
C ARG A 307 -22.81 8.95 -1.33
N ASP A 308 -22.95 9.92 -0.44
CA ASP A 308 -22.39 9.84 0.91
C ASP A 308 -23.11 8.79 1.76
N ALA A 309 -24.44 8.65 1.61
CA ALA A 309 -25.21 7.60 2.27
C ALA A 309 -24.84 6.19 1.75
N ALA A 310 -24.73 6.02 0.43
CA ALA A 310 -24.30 4.76 -0.18
C ALA A 310 -22.88 4.38 0.27
N LYS A 311 -21.96 5.35 0.34
CA LYS A 311 -20.58 5.13 0.81
C LYS A 311 -20.52 4.61 2.24
N ALA A 312 -21.33 5.18 3.14
CA ALA A 312 -21.44 4.69 4.52
C ALA A 312 -22.02 3.25 4.57
N ALA A 313 -22.97 2.94 3.68
CA ALA A 313 -23.58 1.62 3.59
C ALA A 313 -22.61 0.55 3.04
N VAL A 314 -21.73 0.88 2.08
CA VAL A 314 -20.70 -0.06 1.56
C VAL A 314 -19.87 -0.63 2.70
N GLU A 315 -19.34 0.22 3.58
CA GLU A 315 -18.45 -0.21 4.66
C GLU A 315 -19.13 -1.17 5.65
N GLU A 316 -20.40 -0.91 6.00
CA GLU A 316 -21.16 -1.78 6.89
C GLU A 316 -21.63 -3.07 6.18
N PHE A 317 -22.03 -2.99 4.91
CA PHE A 317 -22.47 -4.16 4.14
C PHE A 317 -21.33 -5.16 3.90
N ASP A 318 -20.14 -4.69 3.52
CA ASP A 318 -18.95 -5.54 3.33
C ASP A 318 -18.56 -6.24 4.63
N LYS A 319 -18.70 -5.55 5.76
CA LYS A 319 -18.43 -6.10 7.08
C LYS A 319 -19.43 -7.19 7.45
N VAL A 320 -20.72 -6.96 7.23
CA VAL A 320 -21.76 -7.96 7.50
C VAL A 320 -21.56 -9.19 6.61
N THR A 321 -21.31 -9.00 5.32
CA THR A 321 -21.11 -10.09 4.35
C THR A 321 -19.88 -10.93 4.71
N ARG A 322 -18.76 -10.28 5.07
CA ARG A 322 -17.53 -10.98 5.50
C ARG A 322 -17.73 -11.77 6.78
N VAL A 323 -18.47 -11.22 7.75
CA VAL A 323 -18.78 -11.93 9.00
C VAL A 323 -19.67 -13.14 8.72
N ARG A 324 -20.70 -13.01 7.87
CA ARG A 324 -21.55 -14.14 7.46
C ARG A 324 -20.74 -15.24 6.77
N ALA A 325 -19.87 -14.89 5.81
CA ALA A 325 -19.03 -15.85 5.11
C ALA A 325 -18.04 -16.57 6.04
N HIS A 326 -17.42 -15.84 6.97
CA HIS A 326 -16.53 -16.43 7.97
C HIS A 326 -17.28 -17.37 8.92
N THR A 327 -18.45 -16.98 9.42
CA THR A 327 -19.28 -17.81 10.29
C THR A 327 -19.72 -19.09 9.59
N ASP A 328 -20.12 -19.03 8.31
CA ASP A 328 -20.50 -20.21 7.54
C ASP A 328 -19.31 -21.17 7.32
N ALA A 329 -18.14 -20.63 6.98
CA ALA A 329 -16.92 -21.42 6.80
C ALA A 329 -16.48 -22.15 8.08
N GLU A 330 -16.47 -21.46 9.23
CA GLU A 330 -16.12 -22.08 10.52
C GLU A 330 -17.16 -23.13 10.94
N THR A 331 -18.45 -22.86 10.73
CA THR A 331 -19.53 -23.81 11.02
C THR A 331 -19.37 -25.09 10.19
N LYS A 332 -19.04 -24.97 8.89
CA LYS A 332 -18.75 -26.10 8.00
C LYS A 332 -17.52 -26.89 8.44
N ARG A 333 -16.43 -26.20 8.81
CA ARG A 333 -15.18 -26.84 9.29
C ARG A 333 -15.41 -27.68 10.55
N VAL A 334 -16.05 -27.10 11.57
CA VAL A 334 -16.34 -27.80 12.83
C VAL A 334 -17.31 -28.96 12.58
N SER A 335 -18.35 -28.75 11.76
CA SER A 335 -19.28 -29.82 11.38
C SER A 335 -18.58 -31.03 10.74
N ALA A 336 -17.62 -30.79 9.85
CA ALA A 336 -16.83 -31.84 9.23
C ALA A 336 -15.97 -32.58 10.26
N ALA A 337 -15.26 -31.85 11.13
CA ALA A 337 -14.45 -32.43 12.20
C ALA A 337 -15.28 -33.30 13.16
N VAL A 338 -16.52 -32.90 13.46
CA VAL A 338 -17.46 -33.68 14.29
C VAL A 338 -17.78 -35.01 13.63
N ARG A 339 -18.17 -35.00 12.34
CA ARG A 339 -18.49 -36.23 11.61
C ARG A 339 -17.29 -37.18 11.55
N ASP A 340 -16.10 -36.66 11.28
CA ASP A 340 -14.87 -37.46 11.18
C ASP A 340 -14.51 -38.11 12.52
N LEU A 341 -14.56 -37.33 13.62
CA LEU A 341 -14.25 -37.85 14.94
C LEU A 341 -15.29 -38.90 15.39
N LEU A 342 -16.58 -38.66 15.18
CA LEU A 342 -17.63 -39.62 15.51
C LEU A 342 -17.46 -40.94 14.73
N ASN A 343 -17.10 -40.87 13.45
CA ASN A 343 -16.78 -42.05 12.64
C ASN A 343 -15.56 -42.80 13.17
N GLN A 344 -14.51 -42.08 13.59
CA GLN A 344 -13.30 -42.67 14.15
C GLN A 344 -13.59 -43.37 15.48
N VAL A 345 -14.35 -42.74 16.38
CA VAL A 345 -14.77 -43.31 17.67
C VAL A 345 -15.67 -44.52 17.46
N GLY A 346 -16.57 -44.49 16.48
CA GLY A 346 -17.44 -45.62 16.14
C GLY A 346 -16.69 -46.86 15.61
N ARG A 347 -15.57 -46.66 14.90
CA ARG A 347 -14.75 -47.75 14.31
C ARG A 347 -13.55 -48.16 15.17
N GLY A 348 -13.23 -47.41 16.22
CA GLY A 348 -12.07 -47.64 17.06
C GLY A 348 -12.15 -48.95 17.86
N ARG A 349 -11.03 -49.69 17.92
CA ARG A 349 -10.83 -50.78 18.89
C ARG A 349 -10.32 -50.20 20.20
N PHE A 350 -10.99 -50.51 21.29
CA PHE A 350 -10.71 -49.98 22.62
C PHE A 350 -10.18 -51.08 23.54
N ASP A 351 -9.02 -51.64 23.16
CA ASP A 351 -8.39 -52.79 23.82
C ASP A 351 -7.39 -52.36 24.92
N SER A 352 -7.15 -51.06 25.05
CA SER A 352 -6.33 -50.44 26.10
C SER A 352 -6.95 -49.10 26.53
N ILE A 353 -6.47 -48.54 27.64
CA ILE A 353 -7.00 -47.28 28.19
C ILE A 353 -6.64 -46.05 27.33
N ASP A 354 -5.50 -46.06 26.64
CA ASP A 354 -5.00 -44.91 25.86
C ASP A 354 -5.97 -44.46 24.74
N PRO A 355 -6.56 -45.37 23.91
CA PRO A 355 -7.62 -45.01 22.96
C PRO A 355 -8.86 -44.36 23.58
N PHE A 356 -9.27 -44.76 24.79
CA PHE A 356 -10.40 -44.16 25.50
C PHE A 356 -10.07 -42.72 25.90
N VAL A 357 -8.92 -42.51 26.55
CA VAL A 357 -8.47 -41.18 27.00
C VAL A 357 -8.32 -40.24 25.81
N LYS A 358 -7.65 -40.68 24.74
CA LYS A 358 -7.44 -39.86 23.54
C LYS A 358 -8.77 -39.45 22.89
N SER A 359 -9.70 -40.40 22.74
CA SER A 359 -10.99 -40.14 22.11
C SER A 359 -11.90 -39.25 22.95
N LEU A 360 -11.93 -39.42 24.28
CA LEU A 360 -12.67 -38.55 25.19
C LEU A 360 -12.08 -37.14 25.24
N ALA A 361 -10.75 -37.01 25.22
CA ALA A 361 -10.08 -35.72 25.12
C ALA A 361 -10.43 -34.99 23.83
N SER A 362 -10.37 -35.68 22.68
CA SER A 362 -10.74 -35.11 21.38
C SER A 362 -12.21 -34.68 21.34
N LEU A 363 -13.14 -35.47 21.89
CA LEU A 363 -14.56 -35.11 21.98
C LEU A 363 -14.77 -33.88 22.89
N ARG A 364 -14.01 -33.78 24.00
CA ARG A 364 -14.05 -32.61 24.90
C ARG A 364 -13.57 -31.34 24.20
N THR A 365 -12.45 -31.41 23.49
CA THR A 365 -11.90 -30.28 22.71
C THR A 365 -12.90 -29.82 21.66
N LEU A 366 -13.45 -30.76 20.89
CA LEU A 366 -14.38 -30.45 19.81
C LEU A 366 -15.70 -29.89 20.33
N ARG A 367 -16.19 -30.35 21.49
CA ARG A 367 -17.33 -29.74 22.17
C ARG A 367 -17.05 -28.28 22.57
N GLY A 368 -15.82 -27.97 22.98
CA GLY A 368 -15.38 -26.59 23.21
C GLY A 368 -15.43 -25.74 21.94
N GLU A 369 -14.95 -26.27 20.80
CA GLU A 369 -15.06 -25.61 19.50
C GLU A 369 -16.52 -25.36 19.10
N ILE A 370 -17.42 -26.34 19.29
CA ILE A 370 -18.86 -26.17 19.01
C ILE A 370 -19.46 -25.05 19.88
N ILE A 371 -19.14 -25.00 21.17
CA ILE A 371 -19.64 -23.94 22.06
C ILE A 371 -19.15 -22.57 21.58
N SER A 372 -17.90 -22.46 21.13
CA SER A 372 -17.34 -21.21 20.61
C SER A 372 -18.03 -20.71 19.34
N LEU A 373 -18.64 -21.61 18.54
CA LEU A 373 -19.45 -21.18 17.39
C LEU A 373 -20.64 -20.32 17.81
N ARG A 374 -21.17 -20.49 19.04
CA ARG A 374 -22.29 -19.67 19.54
C ARG A 374 -21.92 -18.21 19.72
N ASP A 375 -20.63 -17.91 19.88
CA ASP A 375 -20.12 -16.55 20.02
C ASP A 375 -19.98 -15.85 18.64
N LEU A 376 -20.07 -16.60 17.54
CA LEU A 376 -20.02 -16.05 16.18
C LEU A 376 -21.35 -15.38 15.81
N ARG A 377 -21.25 -14.17 15.24
CA ARG A 377 -22.44 -13.44 14.76
C ARG A 377 -23.04 -14.12 13.54
N TYR A 378 -24.37 -14.12 13.46
CA TYR A 378 -25.16 -14.73 12.39
C TYR A 378 -25.08 -16.26 12.31
N VAL A 379 -24.60 -16.94 13.36
CA VAL A 379 -24.58 -18.40 13.42
C VAL A 379 -26.01 -18.95 13.55
N GLU A 380 -26.28 -20.08 12.90
CA GLU A 380 -27.53 -20.81 13.06
C GLU A 380 -27.49 -21.66 14.34
N THR A 381 -28.15 -21.18 15.39
CA THR A 381 -28.12 -21.81 16.71
C THR A 381 -28.66 -23.23 16.72
N ALA A 382 -29.68 -23.53 15.90
CA ALA A 382 -30.24 -24.88 15.78
C ALA A 382 -29.20 -25.91 15.31
N THR A 383 -28.33 -25.53 14.36
CA THR A 383 -27.27 -26.39 13.84
C THR A 383 -26.20 -26.64 14.91
N VAL A 384 -25.80 -25.61 15.66
CA VAL A 384 -24.82 -25.72 16.74
C VAL A 384 -25.34 -26.60 17.88
N ASP A 385 -26.60 -26.42 18.29
CA ASP A 385 -27.23 -27.21 19.35
C ASP A 385 -27.32 -28.70 18.95
N GLY A 386 -27.61 -28.99 17.67
CA GLY A 386 -27.60 -30.36 17.14
C GLY A 386 -26.22 -31.03 17.22
N LEU A 387 -25.16 -30.34 16.80
CA LEU A 387 -23.78 -30.85 16.89
C LEU A 387 -23.36 -31.09 18.35
N GLU A 388 -23.73 -30.19 19.26
CA GLU A 388 -23.41 -30.31 20.68
C GLU A 388 -24.06 -31.55 21.29
N GLN A 389 -25.32 -31.81 20.94
CA GLN A 389 -26.04 -33.00 21.38
C GLN A 389 -25.39 -34.28 20.86
N GLU A 390 -25.04 -34.36 19.57
CA GLU A 390 -24.39 -35.54 18.98
C GLU A 390 -23.05 -35.87 19.67
N VAL A 391 -22.22 -34.86 19.91
CA VAL A 391 -20.93 -35.02 20.59
C VAL A 391 -21.12 -35.40 22.06
N ALA A 392 -22.10 -34.81 22.75
CA ALA A 392 -22.41 -35.13 24.14
C ALA A 392 -22.86 -36.60 24.29
N GLU A 393 -23.76 -37.08 23.44
CA GLU A 393 -24.21 -38.48 23.46
C GLU A 393 -23.08 -39.47 23.15
N ALA A 394 -22.20 -39.13 22.20
CA ALA A 394 -21.05 -39.96 21.88
C ALA A 394 -20.04 -40.01 23.04
N ALA A 395 -19.79 -38.87 23.68
CA ALA A 395 -18.94 -38.77 24.86
C ALA A 395 -19.50 -39.59 26.02
N ASP A 396 -20.82 -39.54 26.27
CA ASP A 396 -21.49 -40.33 27.31
C ASP A 396 -21.39 -41.84 27.02
N ARG A 397 -21.63 -42.28 25.78
CA ARG A 397 -21.49 -43.71 25.40
C ARG A 397 -20.06 -44.21 25.59
N LEU A 398 -19.07 -43.41 25.17
CA LEU A 398 -17.65 -43.78 25.30
C LEU A 398 -17.20 -43.80 26.77
N SER A 399 -17.70 -42.85 27.55
CA SER A 399 -17.53 -42.71 28.98
C SER A 399 -17.96 -43.95 29.76
N HIS A 400 -19.16 -44.48 29.50
CA HIS A 400 -19.63 -45.73 30.14
C HIS A 400 -18.73 -46.92 29.80
N ARG A 401 -18.34 -47.07 28.53
CA ARG A 401 -17.43 -48.15 28.10
C ARG A 401 -16.03 -48.04 28.75
N CYS A 402 -15.56 -46.82 29.02
CA CYS A 402 -14.30 -46.57 29.71
C CYS A 402 -14.38 -47.01 31.18
N VAL A 403 -15.49 -46.76 31.87
CA VAL A 403 -15.73 -47.23 33.24
C VAL A 403 -15.71 -48.77 33.31
N ASP A 404 -16.43 -49.43 32.40
CA ASP A 404 -16.45 -50.90 32.32
C ASP A 404 -15.05 -51.49 32.09
N PHE A 405 -14.21 -50.80 31.31
CA PHE A 405 -12.82 -51.18 31.09
C PHE A 405 -11.96 -50.98 32.35
N LEU A 406 -12.08 -49.83 33.03
CA LEU A 406 -11.29 -49.49 34.22
C LEU A 406 -11.55 -50.43 35.40
N LEU A 407 -12.75 -51.02 35.50
CA LEU A 407 -13.10 -52.03 36.51
C LEU A 407 -12.41 -53.37 36.31
N GLN A 408 -11.73 -53.60 35.18
CA GLN A 408 -10.98 -54.83 34.95
C GLN A 408 -9.65 -54.82 35.72
N PRO A 409 -9.20 -55.96 36.30
CA PRO A 409 -7.98 -56.02 37.13
C PRO A 409 -6.66 -55.63 36.43
N LYS A 410 -6.63 -55.57 35.10
CA LYS A 410 -5.43 -55.29 34.29
C LYS A 410 -5.54 -53.99 33.49
N SER A 411 -6.52 -53.14 33.80
CA SER A 411 -6.84 -51.93 33.03
C SER A 411 -5.71 -50.88 33.03
N LEU A 412 -4.93 -50.81 34.11
CA LEU A 412 -3.87 -49.81 34.32
C LEU A 412 -2.43 -50.35 34.25
N HIS A 413 -2.25 -51.64 33.97
CA HIS A 413 -0.91 -52.28 33.85
C HIS A 413 0.01 -51.56 32.87
N GLY A 414 -0.53 -50.95 31.81
CA GLY A 414 0.24 -50.16 30.84
C GLY A 414 0.91 -48.94 31.48
N TYR A 415 0.22 -48.23 32.39
CA TYR A 415 0.80 -47.10 33.12
C TYR A 415 1.79 -47.54 34.18
N GLU A 416 1.51 -48.63 34.91
CA GLU A 416 2.47 -49.20 35.87
C GLU A 416 3.80 -49.56 35.20
N HIS A 417 3.76 -50.19 34.03
CA HIS A 417 4.96 -50.50 33.25
C HIS A 417 5.69 -49.24 32.74
N LYS A 418 4.96 -48.23 32.24
CA LYS A 418 5.56 -46.93 31.81
C LYS A 418 6.27 -46.24 32.98
N VAL A 419 5.63 -46.14 34.15
CA VAL A 419 6.22 -45.49 35.34
C VAL A 419 7.45 -46.25 35.85
N ALA A 420 7.41 -47.59 35.86
CA ALA A 420 8.55 -48.41 36.24
C ALA A 420 9.74 -48.28 35.25
N ALA A 421 9.46 -48.20 33.95
CA ALA A 421 10.49 -47.94 32.94
C ALA A 421 11.15 -46.58 33.14
N HIS A 422 10.35 -45.52 33.33
CA HIS A 422 10.88 -44.18 33.62
C HIS A 422 11.75 -44.16 34.89
N GLN A 423 11.37 -44.86 35.96
CA GLN A 423 12.20 -44.98 37.16
C GLN A 423 13.53 -45.70 36.90
N GLY A 424 13.53 -46.73 36.06
CA GLY A 424 14.73 -47.51 35.71
C GLY A 424 15.75 -46.73 34.87
N GLU A 425 15.30 -45.72 34.11
CA GLU A 425 16.17 -44.91 33.26
C GLU A 425 16.97 -43.84 34.05
N ILE A 426 16.45 -43.37 35.18
CA ILE A 426 17.03 -42.24 35.95
C ILE A 426 18.51 -42.47 36.36
N PRO A 427 18.93 -43.63 36.88
CA PRO A 427 20.33 -43.84 37.28
C PRO A 427 21.32 -43.85 36.11
N ALA A 428 20.85 -44.18 34.90
CA ALA A 428 21.68 -44.29 33.69
C ALA A 428 21.90 -42.93 32.99
N LEU A 429 21.24 -41.86 33.46
CA LEU A 429 21.36 -40.53 32.88
C LEU A 429 22.77 -39.96 33.11
N SER A 430 23.39 -39.51 32.02
CA SER A 430 24.72 -38.89 31.99
C SER A 430 24.73 -37.44 31.47
N LYS A 431 23.62 -36.93 30.94
CA LYS A 431 23.49 -35.58 30.37
C LYS A 431 22.21 -34.89 30.82
N VAL A 432 22.25 -33.57 31.00
CA VAL A 432 21.03 -32.79 31.35
C VAL A 432 19.98 -32.84 30.23
N ALA A 433 20.40 -32.92 28.97
CA ALA A 433 19.48 -33.03 27.84
C ALA A 433 18.63 -34.32 27.86
N ASP A 434 19.23 -35.44 28.26
CA ASP A 434 18.52 -36.72 28.36
C ASP A 434 17.60 -36.73 29.59
N ALA A 435 17.98 -36.05 30.67
CA ALA A 435 17.14 -35.84 31.84
C ALA A 435 15.89 -34.98 31.53
N ARG A 436 16.02 -33.94 30.68
CA ARG A 436 14.87 -33.13 30.21
C ARG A 436 13.88 -33.94 29.38
N LYS A 437 14.38 -34.77 28.45
CA LYS A 437 13.51 -35.66 27.66
C LYS A 437 12.72 -36.62 28.54
N LEU A 438 13.36 -37.17 29.58
CA LEU A 438 12.68 -38.04 30.54
C LEU A 438 11.66 -37.26 31.39
N ASP A 439 11.95 -36.00 31.75
CA ASP A 439 10.99 -35.15 32.48
C ASP A 439 9.75 -34.84 31.64
N GLU A 440 9.91 -34.59 30.34
CA GLU A 440 8.79 -34.42 29.40
C GLU A 440 7.91 -35.68 29.31
N GLN A 441 8.52 -36.87 29.25
CA GLN A 441 7.79 -38.14 29.23
C GLN A 441 7.04 -38.41 30.54
N ILE A 442 7.68 -38.11 31.69
CA ILE A 442 7.05 -38.22 33.01
C ILE A 442 5.91 -37.20 33.14
N ALA A 443 6.08 -35.98 32.64
CA ALA A 443 5.04 -34.95 32.64
C ALA A 443 3.86 -35.32 31.74
N ALA A 444 4.10 -35.88 30.56
CA ALA A 444 3.05 -36.40 29.69
C ALA A 444 2.24 -37.50 30.39
N SER A 445 2.92 -38.47 31.02
CA SER A 445 2.28 -39.52 31.81
C SER A 445 1.51 -38.95 33.02
N ALA A 446 2.00 -37.87 33.64
CA ALA A 446 1.30 -37.16 34.71
C ALA A 446 -0.02 -36.57 34.22
N GLY A 447 0.02 -35.86 33.08
CA GLY A 447 -1.16 -35.24 32.48
C GLY A 447 -2.20 -36.25 32.01
N GLU A 448 -1.76 -37.39 31.46
CA GLU A 448 -2.64 -38.52 31.12
C GLU A 448 -3.36 -39.07 32.36
N LEU A 449 -2.63 -39.27 33.47
CA LEU A 449 -3.21 -39.75 34.74
C LEU A 449 -4.14 -38.71 35.40
N GLU A 450 -3.79 -37.42 35.35
CA GLU A 450 -4.63 -36.34 35.87
C GLU A 450 -5.94 -36.22 35.08
N MET A 451 -5.86 -36.30 33.74
CA MET A 451 -7.04 -36.36 32.88
C MET A 451 -7.90 -37.59 33.18
N LEU A 452 -7.29 -38.74 33.45
CA LEU A 452 -8.00 -39.95 33.85
C LEU A 452 -8.76 -39.74 35.18
N ILE A 453 -8.15 -39.08 36.17
CA ILE A 453 -8.81 -38.71 37.44
C ILE A 453 -9.97 -37.75 37.21
N GLU A 454 -9.79 -36.71 36.38
CA GLU A 454 -10.86 -35.77 36.02
C GLU A 454 -12.04 -36.47 35.34
N ILE A 455 -11.75 -37.33 34.36
CA ILE A 455 -12.76 -38.11 33.63
C ILE A 455 -13.52 -38.99 34.61
N VAL A 456 -12.84 -39.77 35.45
CA VAL A 456 -13.45 -40.65 36.47
C VAL A 456 -14.27 -39.87 37.51
N SER A 457 -13.83 -38.66 37.87
CA SER A 457 -14.54 -37.81 38.83
C SER A 457 -15.83 -37.23 38.26
N ASN A 458 -15.82 -36.86 36.98
CA ASN A 458 -16.96 -36.28 36.26
C ASN A 458 -17.93 -37.32 35.67
N LEU A 459 -17.50 -38.58 35.57
CA LEU A 459 -18.34 -39.70 35.16
C LEU A 459 -19.48 -39.93 36.16
N LYS A 460 -20.70 -40.13 35.63
CA LYS A 460 -21.84 -40.63 36.42
C LYS A 460 -21.66 -42.13 36.66
N ILE A 461 -20.88 -42.47 37.69
CA ILE A 461 -20.74 -43.84 38.18
C ILE A 461 -21.84 -44.06 39.24
N ASP A 462 -22.77 -44.97 38.97
CA ASP A 462 -23.90 -45.29 39.84
C ASP A 462 -23.46 -45.93 41.18
N ASP A 463 -22.33 -46.63 41.19
CA ASP A 463 -21.76 -47.29 42.37
C ASP A 463 -20.58 -46.50 42.95
N ALA A 464 -20.79 -45.92 44.13
CA ALA A 464 -19.77 -45.16 44.86
C ALA A 464 -18.51 -46.00 45.19
N THR A 465 -18.64 -47.32 45.38
CA THR A 465 -17.50 -48.20 45.71
C THR A 465 -16.62 -48.51 44.50
N GLN A 466 -17.20 -48.60 43.31
CA GLN A 466 -16.47 -48.71 42.05
C GLN A 466 -15.64 -47.46 41.76
N ARG A 467 -16.23 -46.28 41.97
CA ARG A 467 -15.54 -44.99 41.85
C ARG A 467 -14.31 -44.90 42.77
N THR A 468 -14.46 -45.24 44.05
CA THR A 468 -13.36 -45.22 45.01
C THR A 468 -12.23 -46.17 44.60
N THR A 469 -12.57 -47.38 44.15
CA THR A 469 -11.57 -48.38 43.71
C THR A 469 -10.72 -47.89 42.53
N ILE A 470 -11.36 -47.24 41.54
CA ILE A 470 -10.65 -46.68 40.39
C ILE A 470 -9.73 -45.54 40.83
N ILE A 471 -10.21 -44.62 41.67
CA ILE A 471 -9.42 -43.47 42.15
C ILE A 471 -8.21 -43.94 42.98
N ASP A 472 -8.37 -44.94 43.85
CA ASP A 472 -7.29 -45.47 44.67
C ASP A 472 -6.19 -46.12 43.81
N ASN A 473 -6.57 -46.91 42.80
CA ASN A 473 -5.63 -47.52 41.86
C ASN A 473 -4.82 -46.46 41.07
N ILE A 474 -5.49 -45.39 40.61
CA ILE A 474 -4.81 -44.29 39.90
C ILE A 474 -3.90 -43.51 40.86
N SER A 475 -4.34 -43.25 42.08
CA SER A 475 -3.57 -42.52 43.10
C SER A 475 -2.28 -43.26 43.51
N ALA A 476 -2.32 -44.60 43.53
CA ALA A 476 -1.15 -45.43 43.76
C ALA A 476 -0.09 -45.26 42.65
N ILE A 477 -0.50 -45.27 41.39
CA ILE A 477 0.38 -45.04 40.23
C ILE A 477 0.92 -43.61 40.24
N PHE A 478 0.08 -42.62 40.55
CA PHE A 478 0.46 -41.21 40.61
C PHE A 478 1.54 -40.95 41.68
N SER A 479 1.47 -41.65 42.81
CA SER A 479 2.49 -41.60 43.86
C SER A 479 3.84 -42.19 43.43
N GLN A 480 3.84 -43.27 42.64
CA GLN A 480 5.07 -43.82 42.03
C GLN A 480 5.68 -42.84 41.02
N LEU A 481 4.84 -42.17 40.22
CA LEU A 481 5.26 -41.15 39.27
C LEU A 481 5.91 -39.94 39.97
N ASN A 482 5.31 -39.45 41.06
CA ASN A 482 5.89 -38.37 41.87
C ASN A 482 7.24 -38.74 42.47
N THR A 483 7.39 -40.00 42.89
CA THR A 483 8.66 -40.54 43.37
C THR A 483 9.73 -40.53 42.26
N ALA A 484 9.36 -40.92 41.04
CA ALA A 484 10.24 -40.86 39.87
C ALA A 484 10.67 -39.42 39.57
N ARG A 485 9.72 -38.48 39.58
CA ARG A 485 9.97 -37.05 39.32
C ARG A 485 10.93 -36.43 40.34
N ALA A 486 10.78 -36.77 41.63
CA ALA A 486 11.69 -36.32 42.67
C ALA A 486 13.11 -36.92 42.53
N ALA A 487 13.22 -38.18 42.07
CA ALA A 487 14.51 -38.81 41.81
C ALA A 487 15.21 -38.18 40.58
N LEU A 488 14.46 -37.93 39.51
CA LEU A 488 14.95 -37.24 38.31
C LEU A 488 15.44 -35.83 38.64
N LYS A 489 14.68 -35.04 39.41
CA LYS A 489 15.08 -33.68 39.81
C LYS A 489 16.44 -33.64 40.51
N ARG A 490 16.70 -34.57 41.44
CA ARG A 490 17.99 -34.69 42.13
C ARG A 490 19.12 -35.02 41.16
N ARG A 491 18.89 -35.99 40.27
CA ARG A 491 19.88 -36.40 39.27
C ARG A 491 20.20 -35.28 38.27
N THR A 492 19.20 -34.50 37.86
CA THR A 492 19.38 -33.35 36.99
C THR A 492 20.24 -32.26 37.63
N GLN A 493 20.06 -31.98 38.92
CA GLN A 493 20.87 -31.00 39.65
C GLN A 493 22.35 -31.43 39.75
N GLU A 494 22.63 -32.72 39.99
CA GLU A 494 23.99 -33.25 40.00
C GLU A 494 24.68 -33.11 38.63
N LEU A 495 23.98 -33.44 37.54
CA LEU A 495 24.49 -33.34 36.17
C LEU A 495 24.70 -31.87 35.74
N ALA A 496 23.76 -30.99 36.08
CA ALA A 496 23.82 -29.57 35.75
C ALA A 496 25.00 -28.86 36.42
N SER A 497 25.36 -29.24 37.64
CA SER A 497 26.54 -28.69 38.33
C SER A 497 27.86 -29.06 37.65
N GLN A 498 28.00 -30.30 37.15
CA GLN A 498 29.21 -30.72 36.44
C GLN A 498 29.30 -30.16 35.01
N GLU A 499 28.20 -30.16 34.27
CA GLU A 499 28.17 -29.60 32.90
C GLU A 499 28.28 -28.07 32.90
N GLY A 500 27.62 -27.40 33.86
CA GLY A 500 27.60 -25.94 33.99
C GLY A 500 28.98 -25.32 34.20
N SER A 501 29.85 -25.94 35.00
CA SER A 501 31.23 -25.45 35.23
C SER A 501 32.09 -25.47 33.97
N ALA A 502 31.98 -26.51 33.15
CA ALA A 502 32.76 -26.63 31.91
C ALA A 502 32.25 -25.64 30.83
N GLU A 503 30.93 -25.48 30.74
CA GLU A 503 30.31 -24.53 29.82
C GLU A 503 30.63 -23.07 30.22
N PHE A 504 30.53 -22.73 31.50
CA PHE A 504 30.84 -21.41 32.03
C PHE A 504 32.28 -20.99 31.72
N ALA A 505 33.26 -21.88 31.95
CA ALA A 505 34.66 -21.62 31.64
C ALA A 505 34.90 -21.34 30.14
N SER A 506 34.17 -22.03 29.25
CA SER A 506 34.27 -21.78 27.81
C SER A 506 33.64 -20.44 27.41
N GLN A 507 32.48 -20.09 27.97
CA GLN A 507 31.79 -18.84 27.68
C GLN A 507 32.56 -17.62 28.19
N LEU A 508 33.12 -17.70 29.41
CA LEU A 508 33.95 -16.63 29.97
C LEU A 508 35.21 -16.38 29.12
N LYS A 509 35.79 -17.44 28.55
CA LYS A 509 36.93 -17.34 27.61
C LYS A 509 36.55 -16.64 26.31
N LEU A 510 35.38 -16.96 25.72
CA LEU A 510 34.87 -16.32 24.52
C LEU A 510 34.54 -14.84 24.74
N LEU A 511 33.96 -14.52 25.90
CA LEU A 511 33.71 -13.14 26.32
C LEU A 511 35.03 -12.36 26.39
N GLY A 512 36.06 -12.92 27.04
CA GLY A 512 37.39 -12.32 27.10
C GLY A 512 38.00 -12.04 25.72
N GLN A 513 37.84 -12.96 24.76
CA GLN A 513 38.29 -12.74 23.37
C GLN A 513 37.49 -11.65 22.66
N SER A 514 36.18 -11.59 22.89
CA SER A 514 35.29 -10.59 22.30
C SER A 514 35.61 -9.18 22.80
N VAL A 515 35.93 -9.04 24.08
CA VAL A 515 36.39 -7.77 24.68
C VAL A 515 37.63 -7.24 23.96
N VAL A 516 38.65 -8.08 23.75
CA VAL A 516 39.87 -7.70 23.04
C VAL A 516 39.57 -7.29 21.60
N ASN A 517 38.82 -8.13 20.86
CA ASN A 517 38.48 -7.84 19.47
C ASN A 517 37.72 -6.52 19.31
N TYR A 518 36.74 -6.26 20.16
CA TYR A 518 35.95 -5.03 20.10
C TYR A 518 36.78 -3.79 20.47
N LEU A 519 37.65 -3.89 21.48
CA LEU A 519 38.57 -2.80 21.82
C LEU A 519 39.52 -2.45 20.67
N ASP A 520 39.98 -3.44 19.90
CA ASP A 520 40.88 -3.23 18.75
C ASP A 520 40.19 -2.51 17.59
N VAL A 521 38.89 -2.75 17.36
CA VAL A 521 38.12 -2.11 16.27
C VAL A 521 37.42 -0.81 16.68
N CYS A 522 37.55 -0.38 17.94
CA CYS A 522 37.09 0.91 18.41
C CYS A 522 37.95 2.06 17.87
N ASP A 523 37.43 2.74 16.85
CA ASP A 523 38.02 3.93 16.20
C ASP A 523 37.27 5.24 16.53
N SER A 524 36.11 5.17 17.19
CA SER A 524 35.34 6.34 17.64
C SER A 524 34.78 6.15 19.06
N PRO A 525 34.55 7.25 19.82
CA PRO A 525 33.93 7.19 21.13
C PRO A 525 32.54 6.52 21.11
N GLU A 526 31.78 6.74 20.05
CA GLU A 526 30.43 6.21 19.87
C GLU A 526 30.48 4.68 19.65
N LYS A 527 31.46 4.17 18.90
CA LYS A 527 31.68 2.72 18.77
C LYS A 527 32.11 2.07 20.09
N CYS A 528 32.87 2.77 20.94
CA CYS A 528 33.19 2.27 22.27
C CYS A 528 31.92 2.05 23.10
N GLU A 529 30.97 2.99 23.07
CA GLU A 529 29.70 2.87 23.78
C GLU A 529 28.85 1.73 23.20
N GLU A 530 28.73 1.63 21.87
CA GLU A 530 27.97 0.58 21.21
C GLU A 530 28.48 -0.83 21.57
N TYR A 531 29.79 -1.06 21.48
CA TYR A 531 30.37 -2.36 21.79
C TYR A 531 30.37 -2.67 23.29
N LEU A 532 30.52 -1.65 24.15
CA LEU A 532 30.34 -1.82 25.58
C LEU A 532 28.92 -2.30 25.89
N THR A 533 27.89 -1.65 25.34
CA THR A 533 26.50 -2.10 25.52
C THR A 533 26.30 -3.54 25.05
N LYS A 534 26.83 -3.90 23.87
CA LYS A 534 26.74 -5.28 23.35
C LYS A 534 27.37 -6.30 24.30
N LEU A 535 28.55 -6.01 24.85
CA LEU A 535 29.22 -6.90 25.80
C LEU A 535 28.50 -6.97 27.15
N LEU A 536 27.93 -5.86 27.62
CA LEU A 536 27.14 -5.84 28.87
C LEU A 536 25.88 -6.70 28.74
N VAL A 537 25.20 -6.65 27.60
CA VAL A 537 24.05 -7.54 27.32
C VAL A 537 24.48 -9.00 27.30
N GLN A 538 25.62 -9.34 26.68
CA GLN A 538 26.15 -10.71 26.72
C GLN A 538 26.48 -11.17 28.14
N ILE A 539 26.98 -10.28 29.01
CA ILE A 539 27.21 -10.59 30.42
C ILE A 539 25.88 -10.83 31.14
N GLU A 540 24.87 -9.98 30.93
CA GLU A 540 23.54 -10.16 31.54
C GLU A 540 22.83 -11.44 31.06
N GLU A 541 23.01 -11.84 29.79
CA GLU A 541 22.54 -13.13 29.28
C GLU A 541 23.23 -14.31 29.99
N LEU A 542 24.53 -14.21 30.25
CA LEU A 542 25.27 -15.22 31.02
C LEU A 542 24.81 -15.23 32.49
N GLU A 543 24.57 -14.07 33.11
CA GLU A 543 24.04 -13.97 34.47
C GLU A 543 22.67 -14.66 34.58
N GLY A 544 21.78 -14.45 33.61
CA GLY A 544 20.47 -15.13 33.55
C GLY A 544 20.60 -16.64 33.33
N LYS A 545 21.52 -17.07 32.44
CA LYS A 545 21.74 -18.48 32.13
C LYS A 545 22.33 -19.28 33.29
N PHE A 546 23.18 -18.65 34.11
CA PHE A 546 23.89 -19.27 35.22
C PHE A 546 23.37 -18.82 36.61
N ALA A 547 22.16 -18.26 36.68
CA ALA A 547 21.56 -17.68 37.89
C ALA A 547 21.44 -18.66 39.08
N GLU A 548 21.49 -19.97 38.83
CA GLU A 548 21.41 -21.00 39.87
C GLU A 548 22.76 -21.28 40.57
N PHE A 549 23.85 -20.63 40.15
CA PHE A 549 25.22 -20.85 40.65
C PHE A 549 25.84 -19.54 41.18
N ASP A 550 25.77 -19.31 42.49
CA ASP A 550 26.27 -18.08 43.14
C ASP A 550 27.75 -17.76 42.84
N GLU A 551 28.59 -18.79 42.69
CA GLU A 551 30.03 -18.61 42.37
C GLU A 551 30.25 -17.99 40.98
N PHE A 552 29.40 -18.30 40.00
CA PHE A 552 29.50 -17.76 38.64
C PHE A 552 29.03 -16.31 38.56
N ILE A 553 28.04 -15.93 39.38
CA ILE A 553 27.54 -14.55 39.45
C ILE A 553 28.65 -13.60 39.91
N ILE A 554 29.44 -14.00 40.93
CA ILE A 554 30.56 -13.20 41.42
C ILE A 554 31.60 -12.95 40.31
N GLN A 555 31.96 -13.99 39.56
CA GLN A 555 32.95 -13.87 38.47
C GLN A 555 32.44 -13.01 37.30
N LEU A 556 31.14 -13.08 36.97
CA LEU A 556 30.53 -12.23 35.94
C LEU A 556 30.47 -10.76 36.36
N ALA A 557 30.20 -10.48 37.64
CA ALA A 557 30.21 -9.12 38.17
C ALA A 557 31.61 -8.49 38.10
N GLU A 558 32.66 -9.22 38.49
CA GLU A 558 34.04 -8.77 38.34
C GLU A 558 34.39 -8.50 36.86
N LYS A 559 33.94 -9.39 35.95
CA LYS A 559 34.20 -9.21 34.52
C LYS A 559 33.47 -8.01 33.94
N ARG A 560 32.25 -7.72 34.40
CA ARG A 560 31.46 -6.54 34.01
C ARG A 560 32.22 -5.25 34.30
N GLU A 561 32.79 -5.14 35.49
CA GLU A 561 33.57 -3.98 35.91
C GLU A 561 34.86 -3.83 35.08
N GLU A 562 35.57 -4.94 34.83
CA GLU A 562 36.77 -4.95 33.97
C GLU A 562 36.48 -4.42 32.56
N VAL A 563 35.38 -4.89 31.94
CA VAL A 563 34.98 -4.48 30.59
C VAL A 563 34.60 -3.00 30.56
N ALA A 564 33.78 -2.53 31.50
CA ALA A 564 33.38 -1.13 31.56
C ALA A 564 34.59 -0.20 31.69
N SER A 565 35.54 -0.54 32.57
CA SER A 565 36.77 0.23 32.78
C SER A 565 37.65 0.30 31.52
N ALA A 566 37.81 -0.83 30.81
CA ALA A 566 38.63 -0.89 29.59
C ALA A 566 38.06 -0.03 28.45
N PHE A 567 36.74 -0.10 28.21
CA PHE A 567 36.08 0.69 27.18
C PHE A 567 36.08 2.18 27.51
N GLU A 568 35.89 2.56 28.78
CA GLU A 568 35.92 3.95 29.20
C GLU A 568 37.32 4.57 29.00
N SER A 569 38.37 3.82 29.34
CA SER A 569 39.76 4.23 29.07
C SER A 569 40.02 4.44 27.58
N ARG A 570 39.57 3.51 26.71
CA ARG A 570 39.70 3.65 25.25
C ARG A 570 38.91 4.84 24.70
N ARG A 571 37.70 5.07 25.20
CA ARG A 571 36.86 6.21 24.82
C ARG A 571 37.54 7.54 25.13
N MET A 572 38.09 7.68 26.34
CA MET A 572 38.85 8.87 26.74
C MET A 572 40.04 9.14 25.81
N GLN A 573 40.81 8.11 25.47
CA GLN A 573 41.93 8.23 24.53
C GLN A 573 41.49 8.75 23.15
N LEU A 574 40.38 8.23 22.61
CA LEU A 574 39.86 8.65 21.30
C LEU A 574 39.33 10.09 21.32
N VAL A 575 38.66 10.50 22.39
CA VAL A 575 38.20 11.89 22.58
C VAL A 575 39.39 12.85 22.62
N GLU A 576 40.44 12.50 23.35
CA GLU A 576 41.66 13.31 23.41
C GLU A 576 42.33 13.46 22.02
N GLN A 577 42.45 12.35 21.29
CA GLN A 577 42.98 12.36 19.92
C GLN A 577 42.15 13.24 18.98
N ARG A 578 40.81 13.15 19.05
CA ARG A 578 39.88 13.98 18.29
C ARG A 578 40.06 15.46 18.59
N ASN A 579 40.12 15.83 19.87
CA ASN A 579 40.31 17.21 20.32
C ASN A 579 41.65 17.78 19.87
N LYS A 580 42.73 17.00 19.97
CA LYS A 580 44.07 17.42 19.51
C LYS A 580 44.10 17.70 18.02
N ARG A 581 43.46 16.84 17.21
CA ARG A 581 43.36 17.01 15.75
C ARG A 581 42.53 18.25 15.39
N ALA A 582 41.38 18.44 16.02
CA ALA A 582 40.54 19.62 15.80
C ALA A 582 41.26 20.92 16.17
N GLY A 583 42.03 20.91 17.27
CA GLY A 583 42.88 22.05 17.66
C GLY A 583 43.94 22.40 16.60
N ALA A 584 44.64 21.40 16.06
CA ALA A 584 45.65 21.62 15.01
C ALA A 584 45.05 22.18 13.71
N LEU A 585 43.87 21.70 13.32
CA LEU A 585 43.13 22.18 12.15
C LEU A 585 42.70 23.64 12.31
N ALA A 586 42.16 24.02 13.47
CA ALA A 586 41.75 25.39 13.73
C ALA A 586 42.94 26.37 13.73
N GLN A 587 44.09 25.99 14.29
CA GLN A 587 45.30 26.79 14.21
C GLN A 587 45.80 26.97 12.77
N ALA A 588 45.67 25.94 11.92
CA ALA A 588 46.00 26.06 10.50
C ALA A 588 45.05 27.03 9.78
N ALA A 589 43.74 26.95 10.05
CA ALA A 589 42.75 27.87 9.50
C ALA A 589 43.03 29.32 9.92
N ASP A 590 43.38 29.56 11.19
CA ASP A 590 43.72 30.90 11.70
C ASP A 590 44.87 31.55 10.92
N ARG A 591 45.93 30.78 10.64
CA ARG A 591 47.06 31.25 9.82
C ARG A 591 46.65 31.59 8.39
N ILE A 592 45.84 30.75 7.77
CA ILE A 592 45.38 30.97 6.39
C ILE A 592 44.46 32.20 6.32
N LEU A 593 43.52 32.35 7.26
CA LEU A 593 42.63 33.51 7.33
C LEU A 593 43.40 34.83 7.52
N LYS A 594 44.44 34.84 8.35
CA LYS A 594 45.32 36.01 8.53
C LYS A 594 46.02 36.40 7.23
N GLY A 595 46.60 35.43 6.50
CA GLY A 595 47.23 35.69 5.21
C GLY A 595 46.24 36.09 4.12
N GLY A 596 45.05 35.47 4.11
CA GLY A 596 43.98 35.79 3.19
C GLY A 596 43.48 37.23 3.36
N LYS A 597 43.32 37.71 4.61
CA LYS A 597 42.94 39.10 4.89
C LYS A 597 43.88 40.10 4.22
N THR A 598 45.20 39.97 4.42
CA THR A 598 46.20 40.86 3.82
C THR A 598 46.14 40.84 2.29
N ARG A 599 45.90 39.67 1.70
CA ARG A 599 45.84 39.52 0.24
C ARG A 599 44.58 40.15 -0.35
N VAL A 600 43.44 40.08 0.35
CA VAL A 600 42.18 40.67 -0.10
C VAL A 600 42.20 42.20 -0.01
N GLU A 601 42.86 42.77 1.00
CA GLU A 601 42.98 44.24 1.18
C GLU A 601 43.71 44.93 0.00
N ALA A 602 44.56 44.18 -0.72
CA ALA A 602 45.30 44.63 -1.89
C ALA A 602 44.52 44.53 -3.22
N LEU A 603 43.30 43.98 -3.23
CA LEU A 603 42.49 43.85 -4.45
C LEU A 603 41.76 45.16 -4.76
N GLU A 604 41.68 45.51 -6.05
CA GLU A 604 41.22 46.84 -6.51
C GLU A 604 39.77 46.84 -7.05
N SER A 605 39.17 45.67 -7.24
CA SER A 605 37.79 45.56 -7.73
C SER A 605 36.96 44.56 -6.93
N LEU A 606 35.65 44.82 -6.87
CA LEU A 606 34.71 43.92 -6.19
C LEU A 606 34.64 42.56 -6.88
N SER A 607 34.85 42.54 -8.20
CA SER A 607 34.93 41.30 -8.99
C SER A 607 36.14 40.46 -8.57
N ASP A 608 37.29 41.07 -8.31
CA ASP A 608 38.49 40.35 -7.88
C ASP A 608 38.35 39.80 -6.46
N ILE A 609 37.72 40.57 -5.55
CA ILE A 609 37.39 40.09 -4.21
C ILE A 609 36.44 38.88 -4.31
N HIS A 610 35.37 38.99 -5.10
CA HIS A 610 34.44 37.87 -5.28
C HIS A 610 35.13 36.66 -5.93
N GLY A 611 36.00 36.86 -6.92
CA GLY A 611 36.79 35.80 -7.55
C GLY A 611 37.74 35.11 -6.57
N TYR A 612 38.45 35.88 -5.74
CA TYR A 612 39.33 35.33 -4.71
C TYR A 612 38.58 34.45 -3.71
N PHE A 613 37.44 34.92 -3.20
CA PHE A 613 36.62 34.10 -2.31
C PHE A 613 35.91 32.95 -3.02
N ALA A 614 35.65 33.04 -4.32
CA ALA A 614 35.02 31.95 -5.06
C ALA A 614 35.99 30.78 -5.25
N SER A 615 37.22 31.04 -5.72
CA SER A 615 38.10 30.01 -6.29
C SER A 615 39.59 30.08 -5.89
N ASP A 616 40.01 30.90 -4.92
CA ASP A 616 41.41 30.86 -4.46
C ASP A 616 41.69 29.63 -3.59
N LEU A 617 42.85 29.01 -3.81
CA LEU A 617 43.31 27.81 -3.11
C LEU A 617 43.34 27.97 -1.58
N MET A 618 43.66 29.16 -1.06
CA MET A 618 43.66 29.40 0.38
C MET A 618 42.25 29.35 0.97
N ILE A 619 41.27 29.89 0.25
CA ILE A 619 39.86 29.89 0.66
C ILE A 619 39.27 28.50 0.56
N GLU A 620 39.60 27.76 -0.49
CA GLU A 620 39.27 26.33 -0.59
C GLU A 620 39.88 25.54 0.56
N LYS A 621 41.14 25.80 0.92
CA LYS A 621 41.77 25.11 2.06
C LYS A 621 41.10 25.41 3.39
N VAL A 622 40.60 26.63 3.59
CA VAL A 622 39.81 26.98 4.79
C VAL A 622 38.47 26.23 4.77
N ARG A 623 37.80 26.12 3.62
CA ARG A 623 36.56 25.34 3.47
C ARG A 623 36.80 23.84 3.72
N ASP A 624 37.91 23.29 3.25
CA ASP A 624 38.32 21.91 3.54
C ASP A 624 38.53 21.70 5.04
N ILE A 625 39.20 22.63 5.71
CA ILE A 625 39.40 22.58 7.16
C ILE A 625 38.07 22.63 7.90
N ILE A 626 37.13 23.49 7.47
CA ILE A 626 35.77 23.53 8.00
C ILE A 626 35.07 22.17 7.80
N GLY A 627 35.16 21.57 6.61
CA GLY A 627 34.61 20.24 6.35
C GLY A 627 35.22 19.16 7.24
N GLN A 628 36.55 19.19 7.44
CA GLN A 628 37.24 18.27 8.34
C GLN A 628 36.84 18.47 9.81
N LEU A 629 36.70 19.71 10.29
CA LEU A 629 36.21 20.00 11.64
C LEU A 629 34.76 19.55 11.83
N GLY A 630 33.91 19.73 10.82
CA GLY A 630 32.55 19.21 10.79
C GLY A 630 32.52 17.68 10.88
N SER A 631 33.40 16.99 10.15
CA SER A 631 33.52 15.52 10.23
C SER A 631 34.02 15.03 11.60
N LEU A 632 34.74 15.87 12.36
CA LEU A 632 35.17 15.58 13.73
C LEU A 632 34.12 15.97 14.79
N GLY A 633 32.99 16.55 14.38
CA GLY A 633 31.90 16.96 15.29
C GLY A 633 32.16 18.22 16.10
N ASP A 634 33.15 19.05 15.74
CA ASP A 634 33.50 20.29 16.46
C ASP A 634 32.80 21.51 15.82
N SER A 635 31.49 21.63 16.05
CA SER A 635 30.64 22.68 15.46
C SER A 635 31.04 24.09 15.88
N VAL A 636 31.49 24.26 17.12
CA VAL A 636 31.90 25.58 17.64
C VAL A 636 33.06 26.17 16.83
N LYS A 637 34.07 25.35 16.51
CA LYS A 637 35.20 25.80 15.69
C LYS A 637 34.83 25.98 14.23
N VAL A 638 33.89 25.18 13.71
CA VAL A 638 33.33 25.39 12.37
C VAL A 638 32.68 26.77 12.27
N ASP A 639 31.79 27.09 13.20
CA ASP A 639 31.03 28.34 13.20
C ASP A 639 31.95 29.55 13.36
N ASP A 640 32.96 29.48 14.22
CA ASP A 640 33.96 30.54 14.39
C ASP A 640 34.73 30.82 13.08
N ILE A 641 35.29 29.78 12.45
CA ILE A 641 36.09 29.93 11.22
C ILE A 641 35.22 30.42 10.06
N GLN A 642 34.00 29.90 9.91
CA GLN A 642 33.04 30.36 8.90
C GLN A 642 32.65 31.83 9.11
N SER A 643 32.35 32.21 10.34
CA SER A 643 32.01 33.60 10.68
C SER A 643 33.15 34.54 10.35
N ARG A 644 34.38 34.19 10.74
CA ARG A 644 35.57 34.98 10.43
C ARG A 644 35.84 35.09 8.93
N LEU A 645 35.66 34.01 8.16
CA LEU A 645 35.80 34.02 6.71
C LEU A 645 34.78 34.99 6.06
N LYS A 646 33.53 34.97 6.53
CA LYS A 646 32.47 35.87 6.07
C LYS A 646 32.79 37.33 6.41
N THR A 647 33.22 37.60 7.64
CA THR A 647 33.60 38.94 8.08
C THR A 647 34.72 39.52 7.22
N ILE A 648 35.78 38.76 6.92
CA ILE A 648 36.88 39.23 6.07
C ILE A 648 36.37 39.64 4.68
N ARG A 649 35.44 38.86 4.09
CA ARG A 649 34.85 39.19 2.78
C ARG A 649 34.05 40.49 2.81
N GLU A 650 33.19 40.63 3.81
CA GLU A 650 32.29 41.79 3.94
C GLU A 650 33.06 43.07 4.25
N ASP A 651 34.05 43.01 5.16
CA ASP A 651 34.88 44.14 5.50
C ASP A 651 35.74 44.58 4.32
N ALA A 652 36.31 43.64 3.55
CA ALA A 652 37.09 43.98 2.36
C ALA A 652 36.25 44.66 1.27
N ALA A 653 35.04 44.16 1.00
CA ALA A 653 34.14 44.78 0.03
C ALA A 653 33.74 46.21 0.47
N ARG A 654 33.49 46.40 1.76
CA ARG A 654 33.19 47.72 2.34
C ARG A 654 34.37 48.67 2.21
N GLN A 655 35.56 48.25 2.64
CA GLN A 655 36.79 49.06 2.55
C GLN A 655 37.13 49.44 1.11
N LEU A 656 36.92 48.54 0.16
CA LEU A 656 37.13 48.83 -1.26
C LEU A 656 36.13 49.89 -1.75
N LYS A 657 34.85 49.76 -1.39
CA LYS A 657 33.83 50.74 -1.75
C LYS A 657 34.16 52.12 -1.16
N ASP A 658 34.52 52.17 0.11
CA ASP A 658 34.93 53.42 0.77
C ASP A 658 36.13 54.05 0.04
N ARG A 659 37.09 53.24 -0.42
CA ARG A 659 38.22 53.70 -1.24
C ARG A 659 37.76 54.23 -2.60
N GLN A 660 36.89 53.52 -3.32
CA GLN A 660 36.40 53.95 -4.63
C GLN A 660 35.52 55.21 -4.57
N ASP A 661 34.72 55.37 -3.51
CA ASP A 661 33.85 56.54 -3.33
C ASP A 661 34.67 57.81 -3.00
N LEU A 662 35.84 57.66 -2.38
CA LEU A 662 36.69 58.79 -1.97
C LEU A 662 37.65 59.27 -3.07
N TYR A 663 38.20 58.38 -3.89
CA TYR A 663 39.25 58.70 -4.88
C TYR A 663 38.71 58.85 -6.31
N GLU A 664 39.09 59.91 -7.04
CA GLU A 664 38.67 60.18 -8.42
C GLU A 664 39.90 60.17 -9.37
N GLY A 665 40.01 59.18 -10.25
CA GLY A 665 41.07 59.11 -11.28
C GLY A 665 42.41 58.51 -10.83
N GLY A 666 42.43 57.73 -9.75
CA GLY A 666 43.62 57.11 -9.14
C GLY A 666 43.82 57.54 -7.68
N GLU A 667 44.93 57.17 -7.05
CA GLU A 667 45.20 57.44 -5.62
C GLU A 667 45.54 58.92 -5.29
N ASN A 668 45.63 59.79 -6.28
CA ASN A 668 46.22 61.13 -6.10
C ASN A 668 45.19 62.26 -5.94
N VAL A 669 43.88 62.00 -6.05
CA VAL A 669 42.85 63.03 -5.89
C VAL A 669 41.65 62.49 -5.11
N ILE A 670 41.33 63.13 -3.99
CA ILE A 670 40.13 62.84 -3.18
C ILE A 670 39.03 63.85 -3.51
N ARG A 671 37.79 63.36 -3.70
CA ARG A 671 36.62 64.20 -3.99
C ARG A 671 35.68 64.27 -2.79
N PHE A 672 35.59 65.45 -2.16
CA PHE A 672 34.58 65.74 -1.13
C PHE A 672 33.55 66.73 -1.68
N GLY A 673 32.38 66.21 -2.05
CA GLY A 673 31.30 67.00 -2.66
C GLY A 673 31.72 67.57 -4.01
N LYS A 674 31.78 68.90 -4.12
CA LYS A 674 32.21 69.60 -5.36
C LYS A 674 33.71 69.93 -5.39
N HIS A 675 34.42 69.71 -4.29
CA HIS A 675 35.83 70.07 -4.15
C HIS A 675 36.73 68.87 -4.40
N ARG A 676 37.81 69.11 -5.13
CA ARG A 676 38.87 68.12 -5.41
C ARG A 676 40.11 68.51 -4.64
N PHE A 677 40.69 67.56 -3.92
CA PHE A 677 41.93 67.72 -3.17
C PHE A 677 42.97 66.80 -3.75
N SER A 678 44.11 67.35 -4.17
CA SER A 678 45.27 66.54 -4.53
C SER A 678 45.85 65.93 -3.25
N VAL A 679 46.01 64.62 -3.24
CA VAL A 679 46.66 63.89 -2.15
C VAL A 679 48.13 63.77 -2.50
N ASN A 680 48.99 64.29 -1.63
CA ASN A 680 50.41 64.06 -1.76
C ASN A 680 50.78 62.73 -1.10
N THR A 681 51.18 61.76 -1.93
CA THR A 681 51.63 60.43 -1.51
C THR A 681 53.14 60.35 -1.30
N GLN A 682 53.88 61.45 -1.53
CA GLN A 682 55.31 61.50 -1.22
C GLN A 682 55.53 61.39 0.28
N PRO A 683 56.47 60.55 0.74
CA PRO A 683 56.86 60.51 2.13
C PRO A 683 57.42 61.88 2.52
N LEU A 684 56.94 62.43 3.64
CA LEU A 684 57.38 63.72 4.16
C LEU A 684 58.84 63.59 4.65
N ASP A 685 59.78 64.19 3.94
CA ASP A 685 61.21 64.14 4.28
C ASP A 685 61.89 65.52 4.15
N LEU A 686 62.88 65.80 4.99
CA LEU A 686 63.57 67.09 5.03
C LEU A 686 64.85 67.04 4.18
N THR A 687 64.94 67.91 3.19
CA THR A 687 66.05 67.97 2.23
C THR A 687 66.65 69.37 2.16
N THR A 688 67.86 69.50 1.60
CA THR A 688 68.48 70.81 1.34
C THR A 688 68.53 71.07 -0.15
N VAL A 689 68.08 72.24 -0.59
CA VAL A 689 68.04 72.64 -2.00
C VAL A 689 68.66 74.03 -2.20
N LEU A 690 69.34 74.24 -3.32
CA LEU A 690 69.90 75.55 -3.70
C LEU A 690 68.83 76.37 -4.42
N ARG A 691 68.47 77.54 -3.88
CA ARG A 691 67.47 78.44 -4.47
C ARG A 691 67.90 79.89 -4.31
N GLU A 692 67.81 80.68 -5.38
CA GLU A 692 68.22 82.10 -5.40
C GLU A 692 69.64 82.30 -4.84
N ASP A 693 70.55 81.40 -5.21
CA ASP A 693 71.97 81.44 -4.85
C ASP A 693 72.24 81.28 -3.33
N ARG A 694 71.29 80.71 -2.59
CA ARG A 694 71.39 80.31 -1.17
C ARG A 694 70.81 78.92 -0.92
N LEU A 695 71.43 78.14 -0.04
CA LEU A 695 70.89 76.85 0.38
C LEU A 695 69.68 77.05 1.31
N HIS A 696 68.62 76.31 1.07
CA HIS A 696 67.39 76.28 1.87
C HIS A 696 67.11 74.85 2.33
N LEU A 697 66.59 74.70 3.55
CA LEU A 697 65.91 73.48 3.97
C LEU A 697 64.52 73.45 3.37
N HIS A 698 64.13 72.31 2.81
CA HIS A 698 62.85 72.08 2.17
C HIS A 698 62.25 70.78 2.65
N LEU A 699 61.01 70.85 3.14
CA LEU A 699 60.23 69.68 3.50
C LEU A 699 59.48 69.18 2.27
N THR A 700 59.94 68.04 1.74
CA THR A 700 59.44 67.44 0.51
C THR A 700 57.94 67.20 0.60
N GLY A 701 57.26 67.56 -0.49
CA GLY A 701 55.81 67.46 -0.58
C GLY A 701 55.02 68.60 0.06
N THR A 702 55.69 69.65 0.54
CA THR A 702 55.07 70.89 1.03
C THR A 702 55.73 72.11 0.39
N ASP A 703 55.11 73.30 0.42
CA ASP A 703 55.74 74.55 -0.06
C ASP A 703 56.67 75.21 0.97
N PHE A 704 57.11 74.47 1.99
CA PHE A 704 57.95 75.01 3.05
C PHE A 704 59.42 75.09 2.62
N TYR A 705 59.98 76.30 2.67
CA TYR A 705 61.42 76.55 2.45
C TYR A 705 61.95 77.50 3.53
N GLU A 706 63.11 77.19 4.10
CA GLU A 706 63.78 78.02 5.09
C GLU A 706 65.26 78.20 4.73
N PRO A 707 65.77 79.44 4.56
CA PRO A 707 67.17 79.66 4.19
C PRO A 707 68.11 79.22 5.31
N ILE A 708 69.15 78.46 4.95
CA ILE A 708 70.21 78.08 5.89
C ILE A 708 71.14 79.27 6.06
N VAL A 709 71.25 79.78 7.29
CA VAL A 709 72.18 80.88 7.63
C VAL A 709 73.31 80.31 8.48
N SER A 710 74.49 80.12 7.86
CA SER A 710 75.67 79.63 8.56
C SER A 710 76.94 80.03 7.81
N ASP A 711 77.84 80.75 8.49
CA ASP A 711 79.10 81.23 7.92
C ASP A 711 80.00 80.07 7.41
N VAL A 712 79.92 78.90 8.06
CA VAL A 712 80.69 77.71 7.66
C VAL A 712 80.16 77.15 6.36
N VAL A 713 78.84 77.03 6.22
CA VAL A 713 78.20 76.52 5.00
C VAL A 713 78.45 77.53 3.88
N ASP A 714 78.24 78.82 4.11
CA ASP A 714 78.47 79.89 3.14
C ASP A 714 79.92 79.93 2.62
N SER A 715 80.91 79.55 3.45
CA SER A 715 82.31 79.46 3.03
C SER A 715 82.57 78.39 1.94
N THR A 716 81.65 77.43 1.79
CA THR A 716 81.72 76.34 0.78
C THR A 716 80.91 76.63 -0.48
N ARG A 717 80.49 77.88 -0.70
CA ARG A 717 79.63 78.26 -1.83
C ARG A 717 80.18 77.87 -3.21
N ASN A 718 81.49 77.75 -3.35
CA ASN A 718 82.16 77.34 -4.59
C ASN A 718 81.89 75.89 -5.02
N VAL A 719 81.29 75.06 -4.15
CA VAL A 719 80.97 73.66 -4.46
C VAL A 719 79.46 73.36 -4.41
N TRP A 720 78.61 74.36 -4.18
CA TRP A 720 77.16 74.15 -4.02
C TRP A 720 76.43 73.81 -5.32
N ASP A 721 76.96 74.22 -6.47
CA ASP A 721 76.44 73.92 -7.79
C ASP A 721 77.03 72.63 -8.39
N MET A 722 77.85 71.90 -7.63
CA MET A 722 78.38 70.60 -8.05
C MET A 722 77.28 69.53 -7.97
N GLU A 723 76.79 69.08 -9.12
CA GLU A 723 75.83 67.95 -9.20
C GLU A 723 76.46 66.62 -8.75
N VAL A 724 77.77 66.46 -8.94
CA VAL A 724 78.53 65.26 -8.55
C VAL A 724 79.88 65.66 -7.96
N VAL A 725 80.30 64.97 -6.90
CA VAL A 725 81.59 65.23 -6.23
C VAL A 725 82.78 64.91 -7.14
N SER A 726 82.56 64.06 -8.15
CA SER A 726 83.63 63.52 -8.98
C SER A 726 84.13 64.43 -10.09
N GLU A 727 83.45 65.54 -10.38
CA GLU A 727 83.88 66.47 -11.42
C GLU A 727 83.33 67.87 -11.18
N ASN A 728 84.12 68.87 -11.54
CA ASN A 728 83.68 70.24 -11.71
C ASN A 728 84.49 70.89 -12.84
N ARG A 729 84.38 72.21 -13.00
CA ARG A 729 85.12 72.92 -14.06
C ARG A 729 86.65 72.81 -13.92
N ASP A 730 87.15 72.58 -12.72
CA ASP A 730 88.58 72.56 -12.40
C ASP A 730 89.14 71.14 -12.23
N VAL A 731 88.29 70.13 -12.05
CA VAL A 731 88.68 68.72 -11.82
C VAL A 731 87.90 67.82 -12.77
N TYR A 732 88.62 67.15 -13.68
CA TYR A 732 88.02 66.24 -14.64
C TYR A 732 87.74 64.87 -14.01
N ARG A 733 86.62 64.23 -14.36
CA ARG A 733 86.16 62.98 -13.74
C ARG A 733 87.17 61.86 -13.73
N ALA A 734 87.94 61.71 -14.80
CA ALA A 734 88.97 60.67 -14.87
C ALA A 734 90.08 60.88 -13.83
N GLU A 735 90.41 62.14 -13.49
CA GLU A 735 91.40 62.46 -12.47
C GLU A 735 90.87 62.12 -11.07
N TYR A 736 89.60 62.44 -10.80
CA TYR A 736 88.95 62.04 -9.56
C TYR A 736 88.85 60.52 -9.39
N LEU A 737 88.52 59.80 -10.47
CA LEU A 737 88.48 58.33 -10.45
C LEU A 737 89.87 57.71 -10.29
N ALA A 738 90.89 58.28 -10.95
CA ALA A 738 92.28 57.87 -10.73
C ALA A 738 92.70 58.12 -9.28
N TYR A 739 92.33 59.27 -8.71
CA TYR A 739 92.55 59.57 -7.30
C TYR A 739 91.82 58.59 -6.38
N GLN A 740 90.56 58.24 -6.66
CA GLN A 740 89.84 57.24 -5.88
C GLN A 740 90.45 55.85 -6.00
N MET A 741 90.84 55.38 -7.20
CA MET A 741 91.55 54.11 -7.35
C MET A 741 92.91 54.11 -6.66
N TYR A 742 93.64 55.22 -6.64
CA TYR A 742 94.89 55.34 -5.90
C TYR A 742 94.67 55.32 -4.37
N ARG A 743 93.49 55.77 -3.94
CA ARG A 743 93.08 55.86 -2.54
C ARG A 743 92.34 54.61 -2.03
N THR A 744 91.98 53.68 -2.93
CA THR A 744 91.47 52.34 -2.60
C THR A 744 92.63 51.37 -2.54
#